data_AF-A0A1A9WU46-F1
#
_entry.id   AF-A0A1A9WU46-F1
#
_cell.length_a   1.000
_cell.length_b   1.000
_cell.length_c   1.000
_cell.angle_alpha   90.00
_cell.angle_beta   90.00
_cell.angle_gamma   90.00
#
_symmetry.space_group_name_H-M   'P 1'
#
loop_
_entity.id
_entity.type
_entity.pdbx_description
1 polymer ?
#
loop_
_entity_poly.entity_id
_entity_poly.type
_entity_poly.pdbx_seq_one_letter_code
_entity_poly.pdbx_strand_id
1 'polypeptide(L)'
;MERTRRDLEAVINSQNEQLTRYEKRLKDVVTAYKGLLKEKEALETSLSALTVNKTDITTSKDDKESFSEETNQTVNKNEKIITNDELTVVSCADDKGNLQIQIHTLMNSLATLSAEKSRMEASFQNDKKQLRVLLTQKDQIINDLQKKIKENQDIAKADIEEIKAKWIIERQEREKETNNQMLMIRELQKLYADERHLKENIEMQLNNFKTQFASNEAENYRLRDLQAQLKEANTQLKQFQANSKHLNIEQNQESSNLLKQVQQEMRLLKDQHAVAIKNEQKRAQFAEEQSRKQAALHEDRVANLEARLAELSTTVGTYDRLRQQDKDSIHALKRQLQDLERSTLMTETKNDKTIGCNYSDQEKLLKDIPINSSDDLSAIVDEIMRLKKALLNENSRSSNPIDLNKIFSVATTDHTECQEELKRVTKQLKATLDEIKTMQEKLTQQKTHIATLQDKVQVLNSNIEDQELELKQHSEKLRLAVKDERTKWKENQNDLENEYRCKLNDLEQQLQKQRQRSLQLLDEKEQEIKTLQTSFEIFHSNNNQLGAVNETNHVISSDAESNDEGHSLSHRKLSVKPKKLAIGDSCHMLYYANEIARKDIEITNLRKSRYVAETSMRKAIQEKVAAQEELLNKITFLEEQVDRLERCKTREGANLEYLKNVIISYIVSKDPDGRRHMMNAISAVLQFTPTETQAINSALHKK
;
A
#
# COMPACT_ATOMS: atom_id res chain seq x y z
N MET A 1 2.48 -36.10 32.16
CA MET A 1 3.61 -35.30 31.65
C MET A 1 4.56 -36.24 30.94
N GLU A 2 4.33 -36.51 29.67
CA GLU A 2 5.23 -37.32 28.85
C GLU A 2 6.26 -36.38 28.23
N ARG A 3 7.53 -36.49 28.66
CA ARG A 3 8.62 -35.79 27.97
C ARG A 3 8.78 -36.43 26.60
N THR A 4 8.78 -35.62 25.55
CA THR A 4 8.88 -36.12 24.19
C THR A 4 10.17 -36.91 24.01
N ARG A 5 10.13 -38.00 23.22
CA ARG A 5 11.29 -38.89 23.02
C ARG A 5 12.58 -38.15 22.65
N ARG A 6 12.46 -37.08 21.85
CA ARG A 6 13.59 -36.18 21.49
C ARG A 6 14.22 -35.46 22.69
N ASP A 7 13.44 -35.08 23.70
CA ASP A 7 13.95 -34.41 24.91
C ASP A 7 14.72 -35.40 25.79
N LEU A 8 14.25 -36.64 25.87
CA LEU A 8 14.96 -37.72 26.56
C LEU A 8 16.27 -38.08 25.83
N GLU A 9 16.25 -38.17 24.50
CA GLU A 9 17.45 -38.35 23.67
C GLU A 9 18.45 -37.18 23.85
N ALA A 10 17.98 -35.93 23.90
CA ALA A 10 18.81 -34.76 24.17
C ALA A 10 19.42 -34.76 25.60
N VAL A 11 18.65 -35.16 26.62
CA VAL A 11 19.15 -35.31 28.00
C VAL A 11 20.19 -36.42 28.08
N ILE A 12 19.95 -37.58 27.45
CA ILE A 12 20.91 -38.70 27.40
C ILE A 12 22.21 -38.27 26.72
N ASN A 13 22.14 -37.53 25.61
CA ASN A 13 23.33 -37.01 24.93
C ASN A 13 24.10 -36.01 25.82
N SER A 14 23.41 -35.11 26.51
CA SER A 14 24.04 -34.19 27.47
C SER A 14 24.68 -34.92 28.66
N GLN A 15 24.04 -35.97 29.17
CA GLN A 15 24.60 -36.82 30.23
C GLN A 15 25.82 -37.60 29.76
N ASN A 16 25.82 -38.15 28.53
CA ASN A 16 26.98 -38.80 27.93
C ASN A 16 28.15 -37.82 27.78
N GLU A 17 27.92 -36.60 27.27
CA GLU A 17 28.98 -35.58 27.22
C GLU A 17 29.56 -35.25 28.60
N GLN A 18 28.71 -35.14 29.62
CA GLN A 18 29.16 -34.91 31.00
C GLN A 18 30.00 -36.08 31.52
N LEU A 19 29.56 -37.33 31.28
CA LEU A 19 30.30 -38.53 31.65
C LEU A 19 31.67 -38.58 30.96
N THR A 20 31.77 -38.29 29.66
CA THR A 20 33.07 -38.25 28.96
C THR A 20 33.99 -37.14 29.50
N ARG A 21 33.43 -35.98 29.90
CA ARG A 21 34.20 -34.91 30.56
C ARG A 21 34.71 -35.34 31.94
N TYR A 22 33.88 -36.01 32.75
CA TYR A 22 34.30 -36.55 34.05
C TYR A 22 35.31 -37.68 33.91
N GLU A 23 35.13 -38.59 32.96
CA GLU A 23 36.07 -39.67 32.66
C GLU A 23 37.45 -39.11 32.26
N LYS A 24 37.48 -38.11 31.39
CA LYS A 24 38.74 -37.43 31.01
C LYS A 24 39.39 -36.77 32.23
N ARG A 25 38.64 -35.98 33.01
CA ARG A 25 39.15 -35.31 34.21
C ARG A 25 39.66 -36.30 35.25
N LEU A 26 39.01 -37.46 35.39
CA LEU A 26 39.46 -38.54 36.28
C LEU A 26 40.75 -39.19 35.77
N LYS A 27 40.89 -39.44 34.46
CA LYS A 27 42.15 -39.93 33.86
C LYS A 27 43.30 -38.93 34.07
N ASP A 28 43.04 -37.64 33.92
CA ASP A 28 44.03 -36.58 34.16
C ASP A 28 44.45 -36.55 35.64
N VAL A 29 43.50 -36.60 36.59
CA VAL A 29 43.77 -36.69 38.04
C VAL A 29 44.53 -37.96 38.43
N VAL A 30 44.15 -39.12 37.89
CA VAL A 30 44.86 -40.40 38.13
C VAL A 30 46.29 -40.35 37.56
N THR A 31 46.51 -39.66 36.44
CA THR A 31 47.84 -39.49 35.85
C THR A 31 48.71 -38.56 36.70
N ALA A 32 48.16 -37.43 37.16
CA ALA A 32 48.83 -36.53 38.09
C ALA A 32 49.16 -37.21 39.43
N TYR A 33 48.22 -37.99 39.99
CA TYR A 33 48.45 -38.76 41.21
C TYR A 33 49.57 -39.81 41.04
N LYS A 34 49.63 -40.49 39.88
CA LYS A 34 50.72 -41.42 39.56
C LYS A 34 52.08 -40.73 39.37
N GLY A 35 52.11 -39.49 38.87
CA GLY A 35 53.32 -38.67 38.82
C GLY A 35 53.80 -38.29 40.22
N LEU A 36 52.90 -37.70 41.02
CA LEU A 36 53.17 -37.31 42.41
C LEU A 36 53.58 -38.50 43.30
N LEU A 37 53.00 -39.68 43.08
CA LEU A 37 53.40 -40.90 43.78
C LEU A 37 54.84 -41.30 43.47
N LYS A 38 55.29 -41.17 42.22
CA LYS A 38 56.70 -41.42 41.84
C LYS A 38 57.65 -40.38 42.40
N GLU A 39 57.25 -39.10 42.44
CA GLU A 39 58.01 -38.05 43.12
C GLU A 39 58.14 -38.35 44.61
N LYS A 40 57.04 -38.78 45.25
CA LYS A 40 57.02 -39.22 46.65
C LYS A 40 57.94 -40.42 46.88
N GLU A 41 57.85 -41.49 46.07
CA GLU A 41 58.72 -42.67 46.16
C GLU A 41 60.20 -42.32 45.95
N ALA A 42 60.52 -41.42 45.00
CA ALA A 42 61.86 -40.90 44.80
C ALA A 42 62.37 -40.07 46.00
N LEU A 43 61.49 -39.29 46.63
CA LEU A 43 61.83 -38.52 47.83
C LEU A 43 61.98 -39.43 49.06
N GLU A 44 61.11 -40.41 49.27
CA GLU A 44 61.19 -41.38 50.38
C GLU A 44 62.43 -42.27 50.26
N THR A 45 62.80 -42.71 49.05
CA THR A 45 64.07 -43.42 48.82
C THR A 45 65.29 -42.52 49.07
N SER A 46 65.25 -41.25 48.65
CA SER A 46 66.32 -40.28 48.94
C SER A 46 66.47 -39.98 50.44
N LEU A 47 65.34 -39.89 51.16
CA LEU A 47 65.30 -39.60 52.59
C LEU A 47 65.75 -40.81 53.40
N SER A 48 65.29 -42.01 53.03
CA SER A 48 65.73 -43.28 53.63
C SER A 48 67.25 -43.44 53.50
N ALA A 49 67.78 -43.22 52.30
CA ALA A 49 69.22 -43.25 52.05
C ALA A 49 70.00 -42.22 52.88
N LEU A 50 69.40 -41.07 53.24
CA LEU A 50 70.01 -40.05 54.09
C LEU A 50 69.91 -40.39 55.60
N THR A 51 68.85 -41.06 56.04
CA THR A 51 68.64 -41.41 57.45
C THR A 51 69.47 -42.59 57.95
N VAL A 52 69.89 -43.52 57.09
CA VAL A 52 70.64 -44.72 57.49
C VAL A 52 71.93 -44.40 58.27
N ASN A 53 72.62 -43.29 57.95
CA ASN A 53 73.83 -42.89 58.68
C ASN A 53 73.57 -41.99 59.90
N LYS A 54 72.31 -41.64 60.20
CA LYS A 54 71.98 -40.76 61.34
C LYS A 54 71.80 -41.54 62.65
N THR A 55 71.54 -42.84 62.56
CA THR A 55 71.38 -43.74 63.71
C THR A 55 72.71 -44.20 64.32
N ASP A 56 73.79 -44.25 63.53
CA ASP A 56 75.10 -44.77 63.98
C ASP A 56 75.98 -43.70 64.66
N ILE A 57 75.55 -42.44 64.71
CA ILE A 57 76.32 -41.32 65.29
C ILE A 57 75.84 -40.98 66.73
N THR A 58 74.73 -41.58 67.20
CA THR A 58 74.12 -41.25 68.51
C THR A 58 73.83 -42.47 69.39
N THR A 59 74.84 -43.29 69.66
CA THR A 59 74.81 -44.29 70.74
C THR A 59 75.79 -43.90 71.85
N SER A 60 75.35 -43.00 72.72
CA SER A 60 76.00 -42.71 73.99
C SER A 60 74.93 -42.37 75.03
N LYS A 61 74.81 -43.28 76.00
CA LYS A 61 74.02 -43.21 77.26
C LYS A 61 72.53 -43.56 77.23
N ASP A 62 72.27 -44.58 78.06
CA ASP A 62 71.15 -44.76 78.99
C ASP A 62 69.79 -45.29 78.46
N ASP A 63 69.65 -46.61 78.59
CA ASP A 63 68.53 -47.38 79.19
C ASP A 63 67.06 -46.93 78.94
N LYS A 64 66.23 -47.77 78.28
CA LYS A 64 65.32 -48.79 78.90
C LYS A 64 64.32 -48.20 79.90
N GLU A 65 63.00 -48.40 79.82
CA GLU A 65 62.18 -49.53 79.31
C GLU A 65 60.79 -49.00 78.85
N SER A 66 60.22 -49.47 77.74
CA SER A 66 58.99 -50.32 77.62
C SER A 66 57.63 -49.67 78.03
N PHE A 67 56.45 -49.99 77.47
CA PHE A 67 55.95 -51.27 76.95
C PHE A 67 54.71 -51.06 76.02
N SER A 68 54.62 -51.84 74.92
CA SER A 68 53.44 -52.36 74.16
C SER A 68 52.28 -51.40 73.73
N GLU A 69 51.36 -51.73 72.81
CA GLU A 69 50.95 -53.01 72.23
C GLU A 69 50.46 -52.92 70.76
N GLU A 70 50.74 -54.01 70.05
CA GLU A 70 50.32 -54.53 68.74
C GLU A 70 48.93 -54.15 68.15
N THR A 71 48.84 -54.08 66.81
CA THR A 71 47.92 -55.00 66.08
C THR A 71 48.32 -55.27 64.61
N ASN A 72 48.20 -56.54 64.26
CA ASN A 72 48.71 -57.26 63.09
C ASN A 72 47.91 -57.12 61.76
N GLN A 73 48.44 -57.81 60.73
CA GLN A 73 47.79 -58.34 59.51
C GLN A 73 47.55 -57.40 58.31
N THR A 74 47.79 -57.77 57.04
CA THR A 74 48.63 -58.75 56.30
C THR A 74 48.14 -58.69 54.84
N VAL A 75 49.03 -58.59 53.84
CA VAL A 75 48.72 -58.97 52.44
C VAL A 75 49.90 -59.79 51.90
N ASN A 76 49.61 -60.75 51.03
CA ASN A 76 50.45 -61.92 50.78
C ASN A 76 50.95 -62.00 49.32
N LYS A 77 52.17 -62.52 49.14
CA LYS A 77 52.70 -63.29 47.99
C LYS A 77 53.26 -62.65 46.70
N ASN A 78 54.53 -63.05 46.48
CA ASN A 78 55.17 -63.53 45.21
C ASN A 78 55.63 -62.46 44.18
N GLU A 79 56.80 -62.58 43.52
CA GLU A 79 57.80 -63.67 43.47
C GLU A 79 59.18 -63.23 42.89
N LYS A 80 60.20 -64.10 43.07
CA LYS A 80 61.51 -64.20 42.36
C LYS A 80 62.54 -63.06 42.59
N ILE A 81 63.61 -63.27 43.36
CA ILE A 81 64.78 -64.18 43.17
C ILE A 81 65.64 -63.81 41.95
N ILE A 82 66.76 -63.13 42.21
CA ILE A 82 68.05 -63.42 41.55
C ILE A 82 69.09 -63.56 42.67
N THR A 83 69.83 -64.67 42.62
CA THR A 83 70.96 -64.98 43.50
C THR A 83 72.22 -64.22 43.06
N ASN A 84 73.06 -63.82 44.00
CA ASN A 84 74.49 -64.16 43.97
C ASN A 84 75.07 -64.02 45.37
N ASP A 85 75.86 -65.02 45.74
CA ASP A 85 76.50 -65.21 47.03
C ASP A 85 78.01 -65.29 46.75
N GLU A 86 78.82 -64.43 47.35
CA GLU A 86 80.26 -64.70 47.45
C GLU A 86 80.92 -63.96 48.62
N LEU A 87 81.69 -64.73 49.38
CA LEU A 87 82.21 -64.41 50.70
C LEU A 87 83.37 -63.39 50.71
N THR A 88 83.32 -62.48 51.69
CA THR A 88 84.41 -62.02 52.59
C THR A 88 85.81 -61.72 52.03
N VAL A 89 86.34 -60.53 52.35
CA VAL A 89 87.41 -60.29 53.36
C VAL A 89 87.83 -58.79 53.33
N VAL A 90 88.35 -58.27 54.45
CA VAL A 90 88.86 -56.91 54.74
C VAL A 90 87.83 -55.88 55.25
N SER A 91 87.80 -55.78 56.59
CA SER A 91 87.30 -54.63 57.34
C SER A 91 88.04 -53.33 57.01
N CYS A 92 87.31 -52.19 57.04
CA CYS A 92 87.67 -50.80 56.67
C CYS A 92 87.14 -50.28 55.31
N ALA A 93 86.26 -51.01 54.62
CA ALA A 93 85.68 -50.59 53.34
C ALA A 93 84.17 -50.25 53.37
N ASP A 94 83.46 -50.61 54.44
CA ASP A 94 81.99 -50.55 54.51
C ASP A 94 81.42 -49.15 54.29
N ASP A 95 82.00 -48.12 54.93
CA ASP A 95 81.59 -46.72 54.75
C ASP A 95 81.69 -46.25 53.28
N LYS A 96 82.70 -46.72 52.54
CA LYS A 96 82.93 -46.30 51.16
C LYS A 96 82.00 -47.01 50.17
N GLY A 97 81.68 -48.28 50.43
CA GLY A 97 80.65 -49.02 49.69
C GLY A 97 79.26 -48.46 49.94
N ASN A 98 78.91 -48.23 51.21
CA ASN A 98 77.64 -47.64 51.63
C ASN A 98 77.46 -46.23 51.05
N LEU A 99 78.50 -45.40 51.06
CA LEU A 99 78.47 -44.06 50.43
C LEU A 99 78.30 -44.14 48.90
N GLN A 100 78.91 -45.11 48.21
CA GLN A 100 78.70 -45.31 46.78
C GLN A 100 77.26 -45.73 46.44
N ILE A 101 76.68 -46.64 47.24
CA ILE A 101 75.27 -47.05 47.11
C ILE A 101 74.33 -45.87 47.40
N GLN A 102 74.62 -45.05 48.42
CA GLN A 102 73.87 -43.83 48.73
C GLN A 102 73.92 -42.82 47.58
N ILE A 103 75.10 -42.55 47.03
CA ILE A 103 75.27 -41.66 45.86
C ILE A 103 74.50 -42.20 44.65
N HIS A 104 74.53 -43.51 44.39
CA HIS A 104 73.80 -44.11 43.28
C HIS A 104 72.27 -44.00 43.47
N THR A 105 71.75 -44.26 44.67
CA THR A 105 70.32 -44.09 45.00
C THR A 105 69.88 -42.63 44.86
N LEU A 106 70.65 -41.68 45.38
CA LEU A 106 70.38 -40.24 45.25
C LEU A 106 70.44 -39.76 43.79
N MET A 107 71.37 -40.29 42.99
CA MET A 107 71.47 -40.00 41.57
C MET A 107 70.24 -40.52 40.81
N ASN A 108 69.75 -41.72 41.14
CA ASN A 108 68.54 -42.30 40.52
C ASN A 108 67.25 -41.57 40.95
N SER A 109 67.14 -41.13 42.21
CA SER A 109 66.01 -40.31 42.66
C SER A 109 66.02 -38.92 42.01
N LEU A 110 67.21 -38.29 41.88
CA LEU A 110 67.40 -37.02 41.17
C LEU A 110 67.06 -37.16 39.67
N ALA A 111 67.50 -38.24 39.02
CA ALA A 111 67.16 -38.52 37.62
C ALA A 111 65.65 -38.69 37.42
N THR A 112 64.96 -39.35 38.37
CA THR A 112 63.51 -39.53 38.35
C THR A 112 62.76 -38.20 38.53
N LEU A 113 63.17 -37.38 39.50
CA LEU A 113 62.63 -36.02 39.70
C LEU A 113 62.91 -35.09 38.50
N SER A 114 64.10 -35.18 37.90
CA SER A 114 64.46 -34.43 36.70
C SER A 114 63.62 -34.85 35.48
N ALA A 115 63.35 -36.14 35.33
CA ALA A 115 62.50 -36.68 34.27
C ALA A 115 61.04 -36.24 34.42
N GLU A 116 60.45 -36.34 35.61
CA GLU A 116 59.05 -35.92 35.82
C GLU A 116 58.90 -34.39 35.78
N LYS A 117 59.88 -33.63 36.30
CA LYS A 117 59.94 -32.17 36.09
C LYS A 117 60.01 -31.78 34.62
N SER A 118 60.89 -32.41 33.84
CA SER A 118 61.01 -32.17 32.39
C SER A 118 59.70 -32.51 31.66
N ARG A 119 59.04 -33.59 32.06
CA ARG A 119 57.74 -34.02 31.54
C ARG A 119 56.62 -33.00 31.85
N MET A 120 56.57 -32.50 33.08
CA MET A 120 55.61 -31.48 33.52
C MET A 120 55.87 -30.13 32.82
N GLU A 121 57.14 -29.75 32.64
CA GLU A 121 57.50 -28.53 31.91
C GLU A 121 57.14 -28.66 30.42
N ALA A 122 57.38 -29.82 29.80
CA ALA A 122 56.98 -30.08 28.41
C ALA A 122 55.45 -30.04 28.22
N SER A 123 54.67 -30.60 29.15
CA SER A 123 53.20 -30.49 29.08
C SER A 123 52.73 -29.05 29.25
N PHE A 124 53.29 -28.29 30.21
CA PHE A 124 52.97 -26.88 30.39
C PHE A 124 53.29 -26.01 29.16
N GLN A 125 54.44 -26.22 28.49
CA GLN A 125 54.78 -25.50 27.27
C GLN A 125 53.85 -25.88 26.10
N ASN A 126 53.42 -27.14 26.02
CA ASN A 126 52.43 -27.59 25.04
C ASN A 126 51.07 -26.93 25.28
N ASP A 127 50.57 -26.94 26.52
CA ASP A 127 49.29 -26.31 26.88
C ASP A 127 49.33 -24.80 26.66
N LYS A 128 50.43 -24.13 27.01
CA LYS A 128 50.67 -22.71 26.71
C LYS A 128 50.65 -22.42 25.20
N LYS A 129 51.17 -23.34 24.37
CA LYS A 129 51.09 -23.24 22.90
C LYS A 129 49.67 -23.45 22.40
N GLN A 130 48.95 -24.45 22.91
CA GLN A 130 47.55 -24.72 22.57
C GLN A 130 46.63 -23.55 22.95
N LEU A 131 46.80 -22.98 24.14
CA LEU A 131 46.05 -21.81 24.60
C LEU A 131 46.29 -20.58 23.70
N ARG A 132 47.53 -20.36 23.24
CA ARG A 132 47.83 -19.30 22.26
C ARG A 132 47.13 -19.54 20.92
N VAL A 133 47.15 -20.77 20.41
CA VAL A 133 46.46 -21.13 19.16
C VAL A 133 44.95 -20.92 19.31
N LEU A 134 44.35 -21.42 20.39
CA LEU A 134 42.94 -21.23 20.70
C LEU A 134 42.57 -19.74 20.82
N LEU A 135 43.41 -18.92 21.48
CA LEU A 135 43.20 -17.48 21.55
C LEU A 135 43.19 -16.85 20.16
N THR A 136 44.21 -17.11 19.33
CA THR A 136 44.26 -16.58 17.95
C THR A 136 43.08 -17.03 17.08
N GLN A 137 42.58 -18.27 17.26
CA GLN A 137 41.38 -18.76 16.58
C GLN A 137 40.11 -18.05 17.07
N LYS A 138 39.99 -17.77 18.38
CA LYS A 138 38.87 -17.00 18.92
C LYS A 138 38.92 -15.54 18.45
N ASP A 139 40.09 -14.92 18.41
CA ASP A 139 40.28 -13.56 17.89
C ASP A 139 39.91 -13.47 16.39
N GLN A 140 40.30 -14.47 15.58
CA GLN A 140 39.88 -14.58 14.18
C GLN A 140 38.35 -14.69 14.06
N ILE A 141 37.71 -15.58 14.82
CA ILE A 141 36.24 -15.73 14.83
C ILE A 141 35.55 -14.44 15.28
N ILE A 142 36.09 -13.73 16.28
CA ILE A 142 35.57 -12.43 16.73
C ILE A 142 35.66 -11.40 15.61
N ASN A 143 36.80 -11.30 14.91
CA ASN A 143 36.98 -10.39 13.79
C ASN A 143 36.04 -10.71 12.62
N ASP A 144 35.87 -11.98 12.28
CA ASP A 144 34.94 -12.42 11.22
C ASP A 144 33.48 -12.13 11.58
N LEU A 145 33.09 -12.33 12.85
CA LEU A 145 31.76 -11.97 13.34
C LEU A 145 31.54 -10.45 13.36
N GLN A 146 32.54 -9.66 13.78
CA GLN A 146 32.48 -8.20 13.71
C GLN A 146 32.36 -7.71 12.26
N LYS A 147 33.09 -8.33 11.33
CA LYS A 147 32.99 -8.02 9.89
C LYS A 147 31.59 -8.31 9.35
N LYS A 148 31.02 -9.50 9.64
CA LYS A 148 29.66 -9.86 9.25
C LYS A 148 28.58 -8.96 9.88
N ILE A 149 28.76 -8.57 11.15
CA ILE A 149 27.86 -7.60 11.80
C ILE A 149 27.90 -6.25 11.07
N LYS A 150 29.10 -5.79 10.68
CA LYS A 150 29.25 -4.53 9.93
C LYS A 150 28.65 -4.63 8.51
N GLU A 151 28.92 -5.72 7.79
CA GLU A 151 28.34 -5.97 6.46
C GLU A 151 26.80 -5.99 6.53
N ASN A 152 26.21 -6.71 7.48
CA ASN A 152 24.75 -6.71 7.71
C ASN A 152 24.22 -5.32 8.11
N GLN A 153 24.98 -4.55 8.90
CA GLN A 153 24.60 -3.19 9.29
C GLN A 153 24.61 -2.24 8.09
N ASP A 154 25.56 -2.39 7.17
CA ASP A 154 25.66 -1.55 5.96
C ASP A 154 24.61 -1.95 4.91
N ILE A 155 24.26 -3.24 4.78
CA ILE A 155 23.10 -3.71 4.00
C ILE A 155 21.81 -3.10 4.57
N ALA A 156 21.56 -3.23 5.88
CA ALA A 156 20.36 -2.70 6.51
C ALA A 156 20.25 -1.16 6.39
N LYS A 157 21.36 -0.43 6.33
CA LYS A 157 21.34 1.02 6.01
C LYS A 157 20.92 1.26 4.56
N ALA A 158 21.47 0.51 3.61
CA ALA A 158 21.12 0.63 2.20
C ALA A 158 19.63 0.34 1.96
N ASP A 159 19.08 -0.71 2.57
CA ASP A 159 17.64 -1.03 2.50
C ASP A 159 16.78 0.11 3.08
N ILE A 160 17.19 0.70 4.21
CA ILE A 160 16.52 1.86 4.81
C ILE A 160 16.60 3.09 3.88
N GLU A 161 17.71 3.31 3.18
CA GLU A 161 17.87 4.40 2.23
C GLU A 161 17.05 4.19 0.95
N GLU A 162 16.95 2.96 0.45
CA GLU A 162 16.07 2.59 -0.66
C GLU A 162 14.59 2.80 -0.30
N ILE A 163 14.16 2.36 0.88
CA ILE A 163 12.78 2.56 1.36
C ILE A 163 12.48 4.06 1.52
N LYS A 164 13.41 4.85 2.07
CA LYS A 164 13.28 6.32 2.13
C LYS A 164 13.15 6.94 0.74
N ALA A 165 13.94 6.50 -0.23
CA ALA A 165 13.86 7.00 -1.61
C ALA A 165 12.49 6.69 -2.24
N LYS A 166 11.99 5.45 -2.08
CA LYS A 166 10.64 5.05 -2.53
C LYS A 166 9.55 5.91 -1.87
N TRP A 167 9.62 6.13 -0.56
CA TRP A 167 8.69 7.01 0.17
C TRP A 167 8.73 8.47 -0.32
N ILE A 168 9.90 8.99 -0.68
CA ILE A 168 10.03 10.35 -1.25
C ILE A 168 9.36 10.42 -2.64
N ILE A 169 9.55 9.41 -3.49
CA ILE A 169 8.91 9.32 -4.81
C ILE A 169 7.39 9.22 -4.66
N GLU A 170 6.88 8.29 -3.85
CA GLU A 170 5.44 8.09 -3.65
C GLU A 170 4.76 9.33 -3.04
N ARG A 171 5.47 10.07 -2.17
CA ARG A 171 5.02 11.37 -1.66
C ARG A 171 4.93 12.41 -2.78
N GLN A 172 5.95 12.52 -3.63
CA GLN A 172 5.95 13.45 -4.77
C GLN A 172 4.87 13.08 -5.81
N GLU A 173 4.56 11.80 -5.99
CA GLU A 173 3.48 11.35 -6.86
C GLU A 173 2.11 11.73 -6.30
N ARG A 174 1.83 11.52 -5.00
CA ARG A 174 0.60 12.03 -4.38
C ARG A 174 0.51 13.55 -4.39
N GLU A 175 1.63 14.27 -4.26
CA GLU A 175 1.67 15.74 -4.36
C GLU A 175 1.36 16.21 -5.79
N LYS A 176 1.87 15.52 -6.82
CA LYS A 176 1.50 15.77 -8.23
C LYS A 176 0.04 15.44 -8.49
N GLU A 177 -0.46 14.32 -7.97
CA GLU A 177 -1.86 13.90 -8.17
C GLU A 177 -2.83 14.90 -7.51
N THR A 178 -2.59 15.30 -6.26
CA THR A 178 -3.41 16.30 -5.57
C THR A 178 -3.34 17.68 -6.25
N ASN A 179 -2.19 18.06 -6.82
CA ASN A 179 -2.09 19.27 -7.64
C ASN A 179 -2.88 19.15 -8.96
N ASN A 180 -2.83 17.99 -9.64
CA ASN A 180 -3.63 17.73 -10.83
C ASN A 180 -5.13 17.74 -10.53
N GLN A 181 -5.56 17.13 -9.42
CA GLN A 181 -6.93 17.19 -8.94
C GLN A 181 -7.35 18.65 -8.65
N MET A 182 -6.47 19.46 -8.04
CA MET A 182 -6.73 20.90 -7.82
C MET A 182 -6.82 21.70 -9.14
N LEU A 183 -6.01 21.38 -10.14
CA LEU A 183 -6.11 21.97 -11.49
C LEU A 183 -7.45 21.63 -12.14
N MET A 184 -7.84 20.35 -12.14
CA MET A 184 -9.13 19.89 -12.66
C MET A 184 -10.32 20.56 -11.94
N ILE A 185 -10.28 20.69 -10.61
CA ILE A 185 -11.30 21.40 -9.83
C ILE A 185 -11.37 22.88 -10.25
N ARG A 186 -10.22 23.55 -10.45
CA ARG A 186 -10.17 24.95 -10.90
C ARG A 186 -10.72 25.13 -12.31
N GLU A 187 -10.49 24.16 -13.21
CA GLU A 187 -11.07 24.15 -14.57
C GLU A 187 -12.57 23.92 -14.55
N LEU A 188 -13.06 22.96 -13.74
CA LEU A 188 -14.50 22.73 -13.54
C LEU A 188 -15.20 23.95 -12.94
N GLN A 189 -14.58 24.61 -11.95
CA GLN A 189 -15.09 25.87 -11.37
C GLN A 189 -15.13 26.99 -12.41
N LYS A 190 -14.13 27.08 -13.30
CA LYS A 190 -14.14 28.05 -14.41
C LYS A 190 -15.28 27.75 -15.39
N LEU A 191 -15.42 26.50 -15.84
CA LEU A 191 -16.50 26.09 -16.75
C LEU A 191 -17.89 26.36 -16.14
N TYR A 192 -18.06 26.09 -14.84
CA TYR A 192 -19.30 26.41 -14.12
C TYR A 192 -19.58 27.91 -14.06
N ALA A 193 -18.56 28.75 -13.85
CA ALA A 193 -18.70 30.20 -13.89
C ALA A 193 -19.02 30.72 -15.31
N ASP A 194 -18.39 30.15 -16.34
CA ASP A 194 -18.64 30.49 -17.73
C ASP A 194 -20.07 30.08 -18.17
N GLU A 195 -20.55 28.87 -17.80
CA GLU A 195 -21.95 28.47 -18.03
C GLU A 195 -22.94 29.33 -17.24
N ARG A 196 -22.60 29.75 -16.01
CA ARG A 196 -23.44 30.66 -15.22
C ARG A 196 -23.53 32.05 -15.85
N HIS A 197 -22.43 32.64 -16.29
CA HIS A 197 -22.44 33.92 -16.99
C HIS A 197 -23.17 33.84 -18.34
N LEU A 198 -23.05 32.73 -19.07
CA LEU A 198 -23.82 32.49 -20.28
C LEU A 198 -25.32 32.43 -19.97
N LYS A 199 -25.72 31.72 -18.90
CA LYS A 199 -27.11 31.68 -18.43
C LYS A 199 -27.61 33.07 -18.05
N GLU A 200 -26.88 33.82 -17.23
CA GLU A 200 -27.23 35.19 -16.81
C GLU A 200 -27.39 36.13 -18.02
N ASN A 201 -26.54 36.01 -19.04
CA ASN A 201 -26.66 36.76 -20.30
C ASN A 201 -27.91 36.36 -21.10
N ILE A 202 -28.23 35.08 -21.21
CA ILE A 202 -29.45 34.60 -21.87
C ILE A 202 -30.71 35.03 -21.10
N GLU A 203 -30.70 34.99 -19.77
CA GLU A 203 -31.79 35.47 -18.91
C GLU A 203 -31.97 36.99 -19.05
N MET A 204 -30.88 37.76 -19.15
CA MET A 204 -30.94 39.19 -19.45
C MET A 204 -31.52 39.47 -20.85
N GLN A 205 -31.12 38.72 -21.87
CA GLN A 205 -31.72 38.83 -23.21
C GLN A 205 -33.20 38.47 -23.20
N LEU A 206 -33.59 37.38 -22.53
CA LEU A 206 -34.99 36.98 -22.36
C LEU A 206 -35.81 38.06 -21.65
N ASN A 207 -35.25 38.67 -20.61
CA ASN A 207 -35.91 39.75 -19.88
C ASN A 207 -36.03 41.02 -20.74
N ASN A 208 -35.00 41.37 -21.51
CA ASN A 208 -35.06 42.47 -22.49
C ASN A 208 -36.15 42.23 -23.54
N PHE A 209 -36.22 41.03 -24.13
CA PHE A 209 -37.30 40.67 -25.05
C PHE A 209 -38.67 40.73 -24.37
N LYS A 210 -38.80 40.22 -23.13
CA LYS A 210 -40.04 40.30 -22.36
C LYS A 210 -40.48 41.75 -22.11
N THR A 211 -39.54 42.64 -21.79
CA THR A 211 -39.80 44.08 -21.65
C THR A 211 -40.20 44.72 -22.98
N GLN A 212 -39.54 44.37 -24.09
CA GLN A 212 -39.91 44.82 -25.44
C GLN A 212 -41.30 44.33 -25.87
N PHE A 213 -41.67 43.09 -25.55
CA PHE A 213 -43.02 42.58 -25.79
C PHE A 213 -44.06 43.32 -24.95
N ALA A 214 -43.80 43.53 -23.65
CA ALA A 214 -44.69 44.30 -22.79
C ALA A 214 -44.85 45.77 -23.22
N SER A 215 -43.77 46.42 -23.69
CA SER A 215 -43.85 47.79 -24.21
C SER A 215 -44.61 47.85 -25.54
N ASN A 216 -44.38 46.89 -26.44
CA ASN A 216 -45.07 46.81 -27.73
C ASN A 216 -46.56 46.43 -27.55
N GLU A 217 -46.90 45.61 -26.56
CA GLU A 217 -48.29 45.32 -26.17
C GLU A 217 -48.98 46.57 -25.58
N ALA A 218 -48.29 47.32 -24.71
CA ALA A 218 -48.79 48.60 -24.19
C ALA A 218 -48.93 49.67 -25.28
N GLU A 219 -48.01 49.73 -26.25
CA GLU A 219 -48.11 50.59 -27.44
C GLU A 219 -49.28 50.18 -28.33
N ASN A 220 -49.52 48.88 -28.54
CA ASN A 220 -50.69 48.38 -29.27
C ASN A 220 -52.00 48.72 -28.55
N TYR A 221 -52.04 48.62 -27.22
CA TYR A 221 -53.19 49.03 -26.42
C TYR A 221 -53.43 50.54 -26.56
N ARG A 222 -52.38 51.36 -26.42
CA ARG A 222 -52.43 52.81 -26.62
C ARG A 222 -52.83 53.20 -28.05
N LEU A 223 -52.39 52.46 -29.06
CA LEU A 223 -52.81 52.64 -30.46
C LEU A 223 -54.30 52.34 -30.62
N ARG A 224 -54.78 51.25 -30.02
CA ARG A 224 -56.19 50.86 -30.05
C ARG A 224 -57.08 51.87 -29.32
N ASP A 225 -56.62 52.37 -28.17
CA ASP A 225 -57.29 53.43 -27.41
C ASP A 225 -57.26 54.77 -28.15
N LEU A 226 -56.14 55.17 -28.75
CA LEU A 226 -56.08 56.35 -29.62
C LEU A 226 -56.99 56.21 -30.85
N GLN A 227 -57.13 55.01 -31.40
CA GLN A 227 -58.02 54.73 -32.52
C GLN A 227 -59.50 54.72 -32.10
N ALA A 228 -59.80 54.28 -30.87
CA ALA A 228 -61.12 54.42 -30.25
C ALA A 228 -61.44 55.88 -29.95
N GLN A 229 -60.52 56.63 -29.33
CA GLN A 229 -60.63 58.07 -29.08
C GLN A 229 -60.71 58.87 -30.39
N LEU A 230 -60.06 58.48 -31.48
CA LEU A 230 -60.23 59.12 -32.79
C LEU A 230 -61.61 58.86 -33.40
N LYS A 231 -62.17 57.66 -33.20
CA LYS A 231 -63.56 57.37 -33.57
C LYS A 231 -64.53 58.16 -32.71
N GLU A 232 -64.30 58.18 -31.40
CA GLU A 232 -65.14 58.88 -30.45
C GLU A 232 -65.07 60.40 -30.67
N ALA A 233 -63.89 60.98 -30.81
CA ALA A 233 -63.68 62.38 -31.18
C ALA A 233 -64.25 62.71 -32.58
N ASN A 234 -64.30 61.77 -33.53
CA ASN A 234 -65.06 61.96 -34.78
C ASN A 234 -66.58 61.95 -34.54
N THR A 235 -67.11 61.08 -33.68
CA THR A 235 -68.53 61.09 -33.32
C THR A 235 -68.89 62.30 -32.46
N GLN A 236 -68.00 62.75 -31.59
CA GLN A 236 -68.12 63.95 -30.78
C GLN A 236 -67.92 65.19 -31.63
N LEU A 237 -67.05 65.23 -32.65
CA LEU A 237 -67.02 66.33 -33.62
C LEU A 237 -68.29 66.39 -34.45
N LYS A 238 -68.91 65.25 -34.82
CA LYS A 238 -70.26 65.23 -35.39
C LYS A 238 -71.32 65.72 -34.40
N GLN A 239 -71.23 65.32 -33.13
CA GLN A 239 -72.14 65.77 -32.07
C GLN A 239 -71.90 67.21 -31.65
N PHE A 240 -70.69 67.77 -31.73
CA PHE A 240 -70.37 69.18 -31.46
C PHE A 240 -70.60 70.05 -32.71
N GLN A 241 -70.53 69.50 -33.93
CA GLN A 241 -71.17 70.13 -35.08
C GLN A 241 -72.69 70.25 -34.89
N ALA A 242 -73.33 69.33 -34.13
CA ALA A 242 -74.71 69.46 -33.70
C ALA A 242 -74.91 70.32 -32.42
N ASN A 243 -73.99 70.26 -31.46
CA ASN A 243 -74.11 70.78 -30.08
C ASN A 243 -73.27 72.04 -29.79
N SER A 244 -72.48 72.55 -30.75
CA SER A 244 -71.93 73.92 -30.74
C SER A 244 -73.05 74.99 -30.74
N LYS A 245 -74.31 74.53 -30.83
CA LYS A 245 -75.51 75.29 -30.49
C LYS A 245 -75.69 75.59 -28.99
N HIS A 246 -74.96 74.94 -28.06
CA HIS A 246 -75.10 75.20 -26.62
C HIS A 246 -73.78 75.13 -25.82
N LEU A 247 -73.47 76.25 -25.14
CA LEU A 247 -72.41 76.46 -24.14
C LEU A 247 -72.73 75.70 -22.82
N ASN A 248 -71.80 75.27 -21.94
CA ASN A 248 -70.71 75.97 -21.20
C ASN A 248 -71.30 77.01 -20.20
N ILE A 249 -70.91 77.18 -18.92
CA ILE A 249 -69.66 76.95 -18.14
C ILE A 249 -70.04 76.41 -16.70
N GLU A 250 -69.10 76.38 -15.73
CA GLU A 250 -69.22 76.69 -14.26
C GLU A 250 -68.73 75.61 -13.25
N GLN A 251 -68.13 75.90 -12.08
CA GLN A 251 -67.80 77.19 -11.42
C GLN A 251 -66.56 77.08 -10.48
N ASN A 252 -66.14 78.19 -9.86
CA ASN A 252 -64.78 78.44 -9.37
C ASN A 252 -64.71 78.78 -7.86
N GLN A 253 -65.02 77.83 -6.96
CA GLN A 253 -65.09 78.07 -5.50
C GLN A 253 -64.15 77.22 -4.61
N GLU A 254 -63.54 76.14 -5.11
CA GLU A 254 -62.73 75.23 -4.29
C GLU A 254 -61.35 75.79 -3.85
N SER A 255 -60.87 76.82 -4.56
CA SER A 255 -59.47 77.27 -4.54
C SER A 255 -58.94 77.75 -3.18
N SER A 256 -59.82 78.21 -2.27
CA SER A 256 -59.40 78.79 -0.98
C SER A 256 -59.12 77.75 0.12
N ASN A 257 -59.85 76.64 0.14
CA ASN A 257 -59.60 75.56 1.11
C ASN A 257 -58.40 74.70 0.66
N LEU A 258 -58.30 74.47 -0.65
CA LEU A 258 -57.19 73.78 -1.29
C LEU A 258 -55.83 74.40 -0.92
N LEU A 259 -55.71 75.73 -0.91
CA LEU A 259 -54.45 76.42 -0.62
C LEU A 259 -53.87 76.11 0.78
N LYS A 260 -54.72 76.02 1.81
CA LYS A 260 -54.27 75.70 3.18
C LYS A 260 -53.86 74.23 3.32
N GLN A 261 -54.62 73.33 2.70
CA GLN A 261 -54.30 71.91 2.65
C GLN A 261 -52.96 71.68 1.93
N VAL A 262 -52.77 72.28 0.75
CA VAL A 262 -51.50 72.26 -0.01
C VAL A 262 -50.32 72.78 0.82
N GLN A 263 -50.50 73.81 1.66
CA GLN A 263 -49.42 74.32 2.51
C GLN A 263 -48.99 73.31 3.60
N GLN A 264 -49.93 72.55 4.16
CA GLN A 264 -49.64 71.52 5.16
C GLN A 264 -49.06 70.26 4.51
N GLU A 265 -49.59 69.84 3.36
CA GLU A 265 -49.05 68.76 2.53
C GLU A 265 -47.62 69.07 2.07
N MET A 266 -47.33 70.29 1.62
CA MET A 266 -45.98 70.74 1.27
C MET A 266 -44.99 70.71 2.45
N ARG A 267 -45.45 70.78 3.70
CA ARG A 267 -44.59 70.60 4.88
C ARG A 267 -44.30 69.13 5.14
N LEU A 268 -45.34 68.29 5.15
CA LEU A 268 -45.19 66.84 5.30
C LEU A 268 -44.33 66.23 4.17
N LEU A 269 -44.52 66.70 2.95
CA LEU A 269 -43.74 66.29 1.78
C LEU A 269 -42.26 66.67 1.92
N LYS A 270 -41.95 67.87 2.46
CA LYS A 270 -40.57 68.28 2.75
C LYS A 270 -39.91 67.39 3.81
N ASP A 271 -40.63 67.06 4.88
CA ASP A 271 -40.11 66.18 5.94
C ASP A 271 -39.91 64.74 5.42
N GLN A 272 -40.84 64.23 4.62
CA GLN A 272 -40.72 62.95 3.93
C GLN A 272 -39.55 62.93 2.94
N HIS A 273 -39.36 63.97 2.12
CA HIS A 273 -38.21 64.10 1.22
C HIS A 273 -36.89 64.19 1.99
N ALA A 274 -36.83 64.90 3.13
CA ALA A 274 -35.62 64.96 3.95
C ALA A 274 -35.22 63.59 4.52
N VAL A 275 -36.20 62.76 4.91
CA VAL A 275 -35.96 61.37 5.33
C VAL A 275 -35.58 60.48 4.13
N ALA A 276 -36.26 60.62 2.99
CA ALA A 276 -35.96 59.88 1.77
C ALA A 276 -34.53 60.16 1.27
N ILE A 277 -34.10 61.43 1.24
CA ILE A 277 -32.74 61.83 0.87
C ILE A 277 -31.71 61.23 1.83
N LYS A 278 -31.96 61.24 3.15
CA LYS A 278 -31.05 60.60 4.12
C LYS A 278 -30.95 59.09 3.95
N ASN A 279 -32.06 58.42 3.63
CA ASN A 279 -32.08 56.98 3.38
C ASN A 279 -31.38 56.63 2.06
N GLU A 280 -31.60 57.42 1.00
CA GLU A 280 -30.93 57.21 -0.29
C GLU A 280 -29.43 57.56 -0.22
N GLN A 281 -29.03 58.57 0.57
CA GLN A 281 -27.62 58.83 0.88
C GLN A 281 -26.94 57.64 1.59
N LYS A 282 -27.59 57.04 2.59
CA LYS A 282 -27.08 55.81 3.23
C LYS A 282 -27.00 54.64 2.27
N ARG A 283 -27.99 54.49 1.39
CA ARG A 283 -28.03 53.44 0.37
C ARG A 283 -26.92 53.63 -0.66
N ALA A 284 -26.67 54.87 -1.10
CA ALA A 284 -25.58 55.24 -1.99
C ALA A 284 -24.21 54.97 -1.34
N GLN A 285 -24.00 55.37 -0.08
CA GLN A 285 -22.76 55.06 0.66
C GLN A 285 -22.53 53.55 0.80
N PHE A 286 -23.56 52.76 1.09
CA PHE A 286 -23.44 51.30 1.14
C PHE A 286 -23.12 50.70 -0.25
N ALA A 287 -23.75 51.21 -1.31
CA ALA A 287 -23.45 50.79 -2.68
C ALA A 287 -22.02 51.17 -3.12
N GLU A 288 -21.53 52.35 -2.71
CA GLU A 288 -20.16 52.81 -2.95
C GLU A 288 -19.15 51.95 -2.20
N GLU A 289 -19.39 51.62 -0.92
CA GLU A 289 -18.55 50.68 -0.17
C GLU A 289 -18.51 49.28 -0.80
N GLN A 290 -19.65 48.76 -1.26
CA GLN A 290 -19.71 47.46 -1.93
C GLN A 290 -18.98 47.49 -3.27
N SER A 291 -19.18 48.55 -4.07
CA SER A 291 -18.45 48.77 -5.33
C SER A 291 -16.94 48.87 -5.10
N ARG A 292 -16.50 49.59 -4.07
CA ARG A 292 -15.08 49.71 -3.69
C ARG A 292 -14.48 48.37 -3.23
N LYS A 293 -15.24 47.56 -2.47
CA LYS A 293 -14.82 46.20 -2.08
C LYS A 293 -14.70 45.28 -3.29
N GLN A 294 -15.65 45.34 -4.23
CA GLN A 294 -15.59 44.60 -5.49
C GLN A 294 -14.40 45.05 -6.36
N ALA A 295 -14.17 46.35 -6.50
CA ALA A 295 -13.04 46.90 -7.23
C ALA A 295 -11.70 46.42 -6.66
N ALA A 296 -11.51 46.44 -5.34
CA ALA A 296 -10.31 45.92 -4.69
C ALA A 296 -10.10 44.40 -4.90
N LEU A 297 -11.18 43.60 -4.88
CA LEU A 297 -11.11 42.17 -5.20
C LEU A 297 -10.80 41.92 -6.69
N HIS A 298 -11.27 42.78 -7.58
CA HIS A 298 -10.92 42.72 -9.00
C HIS A 298 -9.47 43.14 -9.25
N GLU A 299 -8.98 44.17 -8.57
CA GLU A 299 -7.59 44.63 -8.62
C GLU A 299 -6.61 43.55 -8.12
N ASP A 300 -6.88 42.92 -6.97
CA ASP A 300 -6.11 41.78 -6.48
C ASP A 300 -6.15 40.59 -7.44
N ARG A 301 -7.32 40.26 -8.02
CA ARG A 301 -7.43 39.22 -9.05
C ARG A 301 -6.61 39.56 -10.31
N VAL A 302 -6.59 40.82 -10.73
CA VAL A 302 -5.78 41.28 -11.88
C VAL A 302 -4.30 41.18 -11.56
N ALA A 303 -3.85 41.68 -10.39
CA ALA A 303 -2.46 41.57 -9.96
C ALA A 303 -1.97 40.10 -9.89
N ASN A 304 -2.79 39.19 -9.38
CA ASN A 304 -2.49 37.75 -9.37
C ASN A 304 -2.45 37.14 -10.79
N LEU A 305 -3.28 37.61 -11.72
CA LEU A 305 -3.23 37.18 -13.13
C LEU A 305 -1.99 37.75 -13.85
N GLU A 306 -1.61 39.00 -13.57
CA GLU A 306 -0.40 39.64 -14.10
C GLU A 306 0.87 38.96 -13.59
N ALA A 307 0.94 38.63 -12.29
CA ALA A 307 2.03 37.86 -11.72
C ALA A 307 2.18 36.49 -12.39
N ARG A 308 1.05 35.76 -12.56
CA ARG A 308 1.06 34.47 -13.25
C ARG A 308 1.37 34.57 -14.74
N LEU A 309 1.00 35.68 -15.39
CA LEU A 309 1.36 35.96 -16.79
C LEU A 309 2.86 36.30 -16.92
N ALA A 310 3.44 36.97 -15.93
CA ALA A 310 4.89 37.18 -15.85
C ALA A 310 5.64 35.85 -15.65
N GLU A 311 5.18 34.97 -14.74
CA GLU A 311 5.71 33.61 -14.60
C GLU A 311 5.61 32.79 -15.90
N LEU A 312 4.46 32.86 -16.59
CA LEU A 312 4.30 32.18 -17.87
C LEU A 312 5.23 32.77 -18.94
N SER A 313 5.44 34.09 -18.93
CA SER A 313 6.33 34.78 -19.87
C SER A 313 7.81 34.44 -19.60
N THR A 314 8.23 34.30 -18.34
CA THR A 314 9.60 33.86 -18.01
C THR A 314 9.81 32.40 -18.40
N THR A 315 8.86 31.50 -18.10
CA THR A 315 8.97 30.09 -18.50
C THR A 315 8.99 29.91 -20.02
N VAL A 316 8.10 30.57 -20.77
CA VAL A 316 8.15 30.59 -22.26
C VAL A 316 9.50 31.14 -22.74
N GLY A 317 10.01 32.23 -22.15
CA GLY A 317 11.35 32.76 -22.45
C GLY A 317 12.48 31.76 -22.20
N THR A 318 12.39 30.92 -21.14
CA THR A 318 13.36 29.84 -20.93
C THR A 318 13.24 28.72 -21.96
N TYR A 319 12.03 28.35 -22.38
CA TYR A 319 11.80 27.36 -23.43
C TYR A 319 12.28 27.83 -24.80
N ASP A 320 12.07 29.10 -25.17
CA ASP A 320 12.59 29.63 -26.44
C ASP A 320 14.12 29.74 -26.42
N ARG A 321 14.73 30.06 -25.28
CA ARG A 321 16.19 30.03 -25.13
C ARG A 321 16.75 28.61 -25.27
N LEU A 322 16.12 27.62 -24.64
CA LEU A 322 16.51 26.21 -24.77
C LEU A 322 16.32 25.72 -26.22
N ARG A 323 15.20 26.05 -26.84
CA ARG A 323 14.92 25.74 -28.26
C ARG A 323 15.93 26.38 -29.21
N GLN A 324 16.46 27.57 -28.89
CA GLN A 324 17.53 28.18 -29.67
C GLN A 324 18.86 27.43 -29.47
N GLN A 325 19.20 27.06 -28.23
CA GLN A 325 20.35 26.19 -27.95
C GLN A 325 20.26 24.83 -28.68
N ASP A 326 19.06 24.24 -28.77
CA ASP A 326 18.82 23.00 -29.53
C ASP A 326 18.94 23.19 -31.04
N LYS A 327 18.48 24.33 -31.60
CA LYS A 327 18.76 24.66 -33.01
C LYS A 327 20.25 24.81 -33.25
N ASP A 328 20.97 25.49 -32.37
CA ASP A 328 22.40 25.74 -32.52
C ASP A 328 23.20 24.42 -32.41
N SER A 329 22.78 23.49 -31.53
CA SER A 329 23.37 22.14 -31.44
C SER A 329 23.04 21.28 -32.66
N ILE A 330 21.81 21.32 -33.18
CA ILE A 330 21.43 20.67 -34.44
C ILE A 330 22.24 21.25 -35.61
N HIS A 331 22.49 22.56 -35.65
CA HIS A 331 23.36 23.18 -36.66
C HIS A 331 24.82 22.75 -36.53
N ALA A 332 25.34 22.58 -35.31
CA ALA A 332 26.68 22.03 -35.08
C ALA A 332 26.78 20.57 -35.53
N LEU A 333 25.82 19.72 -35.17
CA LEU A 333 25.73 18.32 -35.62
C LEU A 333 25.57 18.21 -37.13
N LYS A 334 24.80 19.09 -37.77
CA LYS A 334 24.68 19.15 -39.24
C LYS A 334 26.00 19.54 -39.92
N ARG A 335 26.80 20.44 -39.33
CA ARG A 335 28.16 20.73 -39.84
C ARG A 335 29.07 19.52 -39.68
N GLN A 336 29.06 18.86 -38.53
CA GLN A 336 29.84 17.63 -38.31
C GLN A 336 29.42 16.51 -39.27
N LEU A 337 28.13 16.33 -39.53
CA LEU A 337 27.62 15.41 -40.56
C LEU A 337 28.09 15.80 -41.95
N GLN A 338 28.06 17.09 -42.31
CA GLN A 338 28.53 17.56 -43.62
C GLN A 338 30.05 17.40 -43.78
N ASP A 339 30.82 17.59 -42.72
CA ASP A 339 32.28 17.40 -42.74
C ASP A 339 32.65 15.91 -42.73
N LEU A 340 31.87 15.07 -42.05
CA LEU A 340 31.95 13.61 -42.17
C LEU A 340 31.56 13.16 -43.59
N GLU A 341 30.48 13.67 -44.17
CA GLU A 341 30.02 13.37 -45.54
C GLU A 341 31.06 13.79 -46.59
N ARG A 342 31.70 14.95 -46.42
CA ARG A 342 32.89 15.33 -47.21
C ARG A 342 34.03 14.33 -47.03
N SER A 343 34.26 13.84 -45.82
CA SER A 343 35.31 12.84 -45.56
C SER A 343 35.00 11.48 -46.18
N THR A 344 33.74 11.01 -46.14
CA THR A 344 33.32 9.77 -46.83
C THR A 344 33.39 9.92 -48.33
N LEU A 345 32.91 11.02 -48.92
CA LEU A 345 33.03 11.30 -50.36
C LEU A 345 34.50 11.31 -50.83
N MET A 346 35.42 11.87 -50.03
CA MET A 346 36.85 11.83 -50.30
C MET A 346 37.43 10.40 -50.28
N THR A 347 36.88 9.49 -49.47
CA THR A 347 37.27 8.06 -49.46
C THR A 347 36.55 7.19 -50.50
N GLU A 348 35.30 7.49 -50.83
CA GLU A 348 34.44 6.72 -51.74
C GLU A 348 34.78 6.94 -53.21
N THR A 349 35.43 8.07 -53.57
CA THR A 349 35.89 8.35 -54.95
C THR A 349 36.95 7.36 -55.48
N LYS A 350 37.32 6.31 -54.71
CA LYS A 350 38.25 5.25 -55.14
C LYS A 350 37.60 3.90 -55.44
N ASN A 351 36.36 3.62 -55.03
CA ASN A 351 35.75 2.30 -55.21
C ASN A 351 34.42 2.35 -56.00
N ASP A 352 34.36 1.47 -56.99
CA ASP A 352 33.18 0.92 -57.68
C ASP A 352 32.22 1.83 -58.48
N LYS A 353 32.47 1.77 -59.80
CA LYS A 353 31.42 1.71 -60.81
C LYS A 353 30.64 0.39 -60.64
N THR A 354 29.29 0.40 -60.65
CA THR A 354 28.42 -0.50 -61.47
C THR A 354 26.94 -0.44 -61.03
N ILE A 355 26.02 -0.53 -62.02
CA ILE A 355 24.58 -0.91 -61.92
C ILE A 355 23.67 0.09 -61.14
N GLY A 356 22.41 0.39 -61.51
CA GLY A 356 21.66 0.03 -62.71
C GLY A 356 20.12 0.13 -62.53
N CYS A 357 19.52 1.22 -63.05
CA CYS A 357 18.14 1.43 -63.53
C CYS A 357 16.88 0.81 -62.84
N ASN A 358 16.03 1.70 -62.33
CA ASN A 358 14.57 1.89 -62.55
C ASN A 358 13.56 0.72 -62.69
N TYR A 359 12.38 0.95 -62.11
CA TYR A 359 11.15 0.14 -62.23
C TYR A 359 10.03 0.92 -62.95
N SER A 360 9.32 0.26 -63.87
CA SER A 360 7.85 0.24 -64.06
C SER A 360 7.49 -0.04 -65.52
N ASP A 361 6.71 -1.11 -65.78
CA ASP A 361 5.36 -1.00 -66.34
C ASP A 361 4.69 -2.37 -66.50
N GLN A 362 3.40 -2.37 -66.84
CA GLN A 362 2.40 -3.34 -66.42
C GLN A 362 1.76 -4.12 -67.60
N GLU A 363 1.17 -5.29 -67.26
CA GLU A 363 -0.05 -5.88 -67.85
C GLU A 363 0.04 -7.04 -68.89
N LYS A 364 -0.84 -8.05 -68.65
CA LYS A 364 -1.37 -9.16 -69.51
C LYS A 364 -0.97 -10.61 -69.13
N LEU A 365 -1.80 -11.57 -69.61
CA LEU A 365 -1.84 -13.04 -69.40
C LEU A 365 -2.53 -13.50 -68.08
N LEU A 366 -3.39 -14.55 -67.96
CA LEU A 366 -3.89 -15.70 -68.78
C LEU A 366 -5.33 -16.11 -68.27
N LYS A 367 -6.32 -16.57 -69.06
CA LYS A 367 -6.65 -17.96 -69.56
C LYS A 367 -6.85 -19.05 -68.48
N ASP A 368 -7.60 -20.15 -68.62
CA ASP A 368 -8.57 -20.74 -69.59
C ASP A 368 -9.24 -21.97 -68.90
N ILE A 369 -10.45 -22.43 -69.29
CA ILE A 369 -10.87 -23.87 -69.22
C ILE A 369 -11.79 -24.23 -70.42
N PRO A 370 -11.52 -25.29 -71.21
CA PRO A 370 -12.30 -25.69 -72.39
C PRO A 370 -13.06 -27.04 -72.26
N ILE A 371 -14.15 -27.24 -73.04
CA ILE A 371 -14.77 -28.56 -73.31
C ILE A 371 -15.30 -28.68 -74.76
N ASN A 372 -14.58 -29.49 -75.56
CA ASN A 372 -14.98 -30.52 -76.55
C ASN A 372 -16.07 -30.37 -77.64
N SER A 373 -15.71 -30.96 -78.80
CA SER A 373 -16.51 -31.73 -79.78
C SER A 373 -17.49 -31.03 -80.74
N SER A 374 -17.07 -30.87 -82.01
CA SER A 374 -17.94 -30.55 -83.16
C SER A 374 -17.71 -31.37 -84.44
N ASP A 375 -16.68 -32.21 -84.51
CA ASP A 375 -16.19 -32.74 -85.80
C ASP A 375 -17.05 -33.86 -86.41
N ASP A 376 -17.89 -34.55 -85.62
CA ASP A 376 -18.81 -35.57 -86.13
C ASP A 376 -19.93 -34.97 -87.02
N LEU A 377 -20.34 -33.72 -86.79
CA LEU A 377 -21.49 -33.15 -87.51
C LEU A 377 -21.15 -32.85 -88.97
N SER A 378 -19.92 -32.39 -89.26
CA SER A 378 -19.48 -32.17 -90.65
C SER A 378 -19.37 -33.49 -91.41
N ALA A 379 -18.77 -34.51 -90.79
CA ALA A 379 -18.65 -35.84 -91.39
C ALA A 379 -20.03 -36.46 -91.70
N ILE A 380 -21.00 -36.31 -90.80
CA ILE A 380 -22.39 -36.76 -91.02
C ILE A 380 -23.07 -35.96 -92.13
N VAL A 381 -22.87 -34.63 -92.21
CA VAL A 381 -23.45 -33.79 -93.27
C VAL A 381 -22.85 -34.13 -94.64
N ASP A 382 -21.54 -34.38 -94.72
CA ASP A 382 -20.87 -34.79 -95.95
C ASP A 382 -21.33 -36.19 -96.41
N GLU A 383 -21.53 -37.12 -95.47
CA GLU A 383 -22.06 -38.45 -95.78
C GLU A 383 -23.54 -38.40 -96.21
N ILE A 384 -24.36 -37.54 -95.58
CA ILE A 384 -25.74 -37.27 -96.03
C ILE A 384 -25.76 -36.63 -97.42
N MET A 385 -24.83 -35.72 -97.72
CA MET A 385 -24.68 -35.12 -99.06
C MET A 385 -24.22 -36.14 -100.10
N ARG A 386 -23.32 -37.07 -99.73
CA ARG A 386 -22.89 -38.19 -100.56
C ARG A 386 -24.05 -39.14 -100.86
N LEU A 387 -24.81 -39.53 -99.84
CA LEU A 387 -26.00 -40.38 -99.96
C LEU A 387 -27.09 -39.68 -100.79
N LYS A 388 -27.33 -38.39 -100.59
CA LYS A 388 -28.28 -37.59 -101.39
C LYS A 388 -27.89 -37.54 -102.87
N LYS A 389 -26.60 -37.35 -103.19
CA LYS A 389 -26.10 -37.45 -104.58
C LYS A 389 -26.24 -38.85 -105.15
N ALA A 390 -25.93 -39.89 -104.38
CA ALA A 390 -26.10 -41.28 -104.81
C ALA A 390 -27.58 -41.60 -105.11
N LEU A 391 -28.49 -41.19 -104.23
CA LEU A 391 -29.94 -41.39 -104.39
C LEU A 391 -30.48 -40.66 -105.63
N LEU A 392 -30.05 -39.43 -105.88
CA LEU A 392 -30.41 -38.68 -107.09
C LEU A 392 -29.87 -39.35 -108.37
N ASN A 393 -28.65 -39.88 -108.34
CA ASN A 393 -28.01 -40.53 -109.48
C ASN A 393 -28.70 -41.88 -109.82
N GLU A 394 -29.04 -42.69 -108.82
CA GLU A 394 -29.84 -43.91 -109.01
C GLU A 394 -31.28 -43.60 -109.44
N ASN A 395 -31.93 -42.59 -108.85
CA ASN A 395 -33.26 -42.15 -109.29
C ASN A 395 -33.28 -41.75 -110.78
N SER A 396 -32.19 -41.15 -111.29
CA SER A 396 -32.01 -40.81 -112.71
C SER A 396 -31.68 -41.99 -113.64
N ARG A 397 -31.27 -43.14 -113.08
CA ARG A 397 -30.99 -44.39 -113.82
C ARG A 397 -32.13 -45.40 -113.74
N SER A 398 -33.02 -45.23 -112.77
CA SER A 398 -34.26 -46.02 -112.66
C SER A 398 -35.23 -45.68 -113.79
N SER A 399 -35.97 -46.68 -114.28
CA SER A 399 -36.94 -46.52 -115.37
C SER A 399 -38.24 -45.81 -114.97
N ASN A 400 -38.36 -45.37 -113.71
CA ASN A 400 -39.44 -44.53 -113.19
C ASN A 400 -38.88 -43.61 -112.08
N PRO A 401 -38.41 -42.39 -112.41
CA PRO A 401 -37.91 -41.46 -111.41
C PRO A 401 -39.03 -40.97 -110.47
N ILE A 402 -38.82 -41.09 -109.17
CA ILE A 402 -39.74 -40.61 -108.13
C ILE A 402 -39.40 -39.16 -107.77
N ASP A 403 -40.40 -38.30 -107.60
CA ASP A 403 -40.20 -36.90 -107.19
C ASP A 403 -39.85 -36.80 -105.70
N LEU A 404 -38.55 -36.75 -105.42
CA LEU A 404 -37.98 -36.70 -104.07
C LEU A 404 -38.25 -35.37 -103.34
N ASN A 405 -38.67 -34.30 -104.02
CA ASN A 405 -38.91 -33.00 -103.36
C ASN A 405 -40.09 -33.06 -102.38
N LYS A 406 -41.05 -33.95 -102.61
CA LYS A 406 -42.25 -34.09 -101.76
C LYS A 406 -41.99 -34.80 -100.42
N ILE A 407 -40.83 -35.44 -100.27
CA ILE A 407 -40.40 -36.08 -99.01
C ILE A 407 -39.61 -35.09 -98.14
N PHE A 408 -38.84 -34.19 -98.76
CA PHE A 408 -38.09 -33.16 -98.05
C PHE A 408 -38.95 -31.96 -97.59
N SER A 409 -40.18 -31.82 -98.08
CA SER A 409 -41.07 -30.68 -97.80
C SER A 409 -41.88 -30.76 -96.49
N VAL A 410 -41.61 -31.73 -95.60
CA VAL A 410 -42.31 -31.85 -94.30
C VAL A 410 -41.94 -30.71 -93.32
N ALA A 411 -40.93 -29.89 -93.63
CA ALA A 411 -40.47 -28.78 -92.81
C ALA A 411 -41.34 -27.49 -92.87
N THR A 412 -42.53 -27.53 -93.48
CA THR A 412 -43.35 -26.31 -93.74
C THR A 412 -44.78 -26.37 -93.18
N THR A 413 -44.99 -27.04 -92.04
CA THR A 413 -46.10 -26.68 -91.14
C THR A 413 -45.66 -25.54 -90.23
N ASP A 414 -46.43 -24.46 -90.16
CA ASP A 414 -46.07 -23.25 -89.42
C ASP A 414 -45.88 -23.53 -87.92
N HIS A 415 -44.61 -23.68 -87.53
CA HIS A 415 -44.18 -23.82 -86.14
C HIS A 415 -43.61 -22.53 -85.56
N THR A 416 -43.81 -21.38 -86.22
CA THR A 416 -43.35 -20.06 -85.77
C THR A 416 -43.88 -19.72 -84.38
N GLU A 417 -45.20 -19.80 -84.15
CA GLU A 417 -45.83 -19.53 -82.86
C GLU A 417 -45.36 -20.51 -81.77
N CYS A 418 -45.32 -21.81 -82.06
CA CYS A 418 -44.77 -22.82 -81.14
C CYS A 418 -43.29 -22.59 -80.83
N GLN A 419 -42.50 -22.13 -81.80
CA GLN A 419 -41.08 -21.82 -81.61
C GLN A 419 -40.89 -20.53 -80.81
N GLU A 420 -41.77 -19.54 -80.94
CA GLU A 420 -41.76 -18.31 -80.16
C GLU A 420 -42.21 -18.55 -78.71
N GLU A 421 -43.27 -19.32 -78.48
CA GLU A 421 -43.66 -19.73 -77.12
C GLU A 421 -42.62 -20.66 -76.48
N LEU A 422 -41.99 -21.58 -77.23
CA LEU A 422 -40.85 -22.35 -76.74
C LEU A 422 -39.67 -21.43 -76.36
N LYS A 423 -39.32 -20.42 -77.18
CA LYS A 423 -38.29 -19.42 -76.85
C LYS A 423 -38.69 -18.60 -75.61
N ARG A 424 -39.96 -18.22 -75.46
CA ARG A 424 -40.49 -17.46 -74.32
C ARG A 424 -40.41 -18.27 -73.03
N VAL A 425 -40.90 -19.50 -73.02
CA VAL A 425 -40.82 -20.44 -71.89
C VAL A 425 -39.36 -20.75 -71.56
N THR A 426 -38.49 -20.95 -72.57
CA THR A 426 -37.04 -21.16 -72.35
C THR A 426 -36.37 -19.92 -71.73
N LYS A 427 -36.79 -18.71 -72.13
CA LYS A 427 -36.28 -17.46 -71.53
C LYS A 427 -36.77 -17.29 -70.09
N GLN A 428 -38.03 -17.63 -69.80
CA GLN A 428 -38.57 -17.64 -68.44
C GLN A 428 -37.88 -18.69 -67.56
N LEU A 429 -37.65 -19.90 -68.06
CA LEU A 429 -36.89 -20.96 -67.36
C LEU A 429 -35.46 -20.53 -67.06
N LYS A 430 -34.79 -19.84 -67.99
CA LYS A 430 -33.45 -19.27 -67.75
C LYS A 430 -33.49 -18.19 -66.67
N ALA A 431 -34.46 -17.27 -66.73
CA ALA A 431 -34.63 -16.24 -65.71
C ALA A 431 -34.88 -16.84 -64.31
N THR A 432 -35.75 -17.84 -64.17
CA THR A 432 -36.00 -18.49 -62.87
C THR A 432 -34.80 -19.32 -62.40
N LEU A 433 -34.04 -19.96 -63.30
CA LEU A 433 -32.78 -20.62 -62.95
C LEU A 433 -31.72 -19.63 -62.45
N ASP A 434 -31.60 -18.46 -63.06
CA ASP A 434 -30.67 -17.42 -62.63
C ASP A 434 -31.13 -16.77 -61.31
N GLU A 435 -32.43 -16.54 -61.12
CA GLU A 435 -33.00 -16.16 -59.81
C GLU A 435 -32.66 -17.19 -58.71
N ILE A 436 -32.86 -18.49 -58.99
CA ILE A 436 -32.51 -19.58 -58.06
C ILE A 436 -31.01 -19.55 -57.72
N LYS A 437 -30.11 -19.33 -58.69
CA LYS A 437 -28.67 -19.17 -58.42
C LYS A 437 -28.38 -17.99 -57.51
N THR A 438 -28.94 -16.80 -57.79
CA THR A 438 -28.71 -15.63 -56.92
C THR A 438 -29.26 -15.83 -55.50
N MET A 439 -30.34 -16.62 -55.35
CA MET A 439 -30.87 -17.00 -54.04
C MET A 439 -29.99 -18.05 -53.34
N GLN A 440 -29.39 -18.98 -54.08
CA GLN A 440 -28.39 -19.92 -53.55
C GLN A 440 -27.12 -19.18 -53.09
N GLU A 441 -26.64 -18.19 -53.86
CA GLU A 441 -25.50 -17.34 -53.48
C GLU A 441 -25.79 -16.49 -52.24
N LYS A 442 -26.99 -15.90 -52.13
CA LYS A 442 -27.42 -15.21 -50.90
C LYS A 442 -27.50 -16.18 -49.71
N LEU A 443 -27.98 -17.41 -49.93
CA LEU A 443 -28.04 -18.43 -48.89
C LEU A 443 -26.64 -18.88 -48.43
N THR A 444 -25.66 -19.01 -49.33
CA THR A 444 -24.28 -19.34 -48.94
C THR A 444 -23.61 -18.18 -48.20
N GLN A 445 -23.82 -16.93 -48.64
CA GLN A 445 -23.37 -15.72 -47.92
C GLN A 445 -23.99 -15.60 -46.51
N GLN A 446 -25.28 -15.91 -46.36
CA GLN A 446 -25.91 -15.94 -45.04
C GLN A 446 -25.36 -17.08 -44.17
N LYS A 447 -25.11 -18.26 -44.72
CA LYS A 447 -24.48 -19.37 -44.00
C LYS A 447 -23.06 -19.05 -43.54
N THR A 448 -22.23 -18.42 -44.37
CA THR A 448 -20.89 -17.99 -43.94
C THR A 448 -20.97 -16.89 -42.90
N HIS A 449 -21.91 -15.94 -43.01
CA HIS A 449 -22.11 -14.93 -41.97
C HIS A 449 -22.52 -15.55 -40.62
N ILE A 450 -23.48 -16.49 -40.62
CA ILE A 450 -23.88 -17.25 -39.43
C ILE A 450 -22.70 -18.00 -38.82
N ALA A 451 -21.87 -18.67 -39.63
CA ALA A 451 -20.65 -19.34 -39.15
C ALA A 451 -19.69 -18.34 -38.48
N THR A 452 -19.38 -17.20 -39.11
CA THR A 452 -18.50 -16.19 -38.50
C THR A 452 -19.08 -15.55 -37.24
N LEU A 453 -20.41 -15.53 -37.07
CA LEU A 453 -21.05 -15.11 -35.83
C LEU A 453 -20.96 -16.19 -34.75
N GLN A 454 -21.10 -17.48 -35.12
CA GLN A 454 -20.89 -18.60 -34.22
C GLN A 454 -19.45 -18.65 -33.70
N ASP A 455 -18.45 -18.48 -34.58
CA ASP A 455 -17.03 -18.39 -34.21
C ASP A 455 -16.78 -17.22 -33.25
N LYS A 456 -17.35 -16.04 -33.53
CA LYS A 456 -17.25 -14.87 -32.65
C LYS A 456 -17.89 -15.11 -31.29
N VAL A 457 -19.06 -15.76 -31.22
CA VAL A 457 -19.70 -16.13 -29.97
C VAL A 457 -18.84 -17.13 -29.19
N GLN A 458 -18.22 -18.11 -29.86
CA GLN A 458 -17.30 -19.06 -29.23
C GLN A 458 -16.07 -18.36 -28.64
N VAL A 459 -15.43 -17.44 -29.38
CA VAL A 459 -14.28 -16.66 -28.89
C VAL A 459 -14.67 -15.73 -27.74
N LEU A 460 -15.85 -15.08 -27.81
CA LEU A 460 -16.34 -14.23 -26.73
C LEU A 460 -16.64 -15.05 -25.46
N ASN A 461 -17.24 -16.23 -25.59
CA ASN A 461 -17.46 -17.13 -24.45
C ASN A 461 -16.14 -17.58 -23.81
N SER A 462 -15.15 -17.98 -24.61
CA SER A 462 -13.81 -18.32 -24.09
C SER A 462 -13.17 -17.15 -23.33
N ASN A 463 -13.23 -15.94 -23.86
CA ASN A 463 -12.71 -14.74 -23.19
C ASN A 463 -13.47 -14.40 -21.90
N ILE A 464 -14.79 -14.67 -21.84
CA ILE A 464 -15.58 -14.54 -20.61
C ILE A 464 -15.15 -15.60 -19.57
N GLU A 465 -14.95 -16.85 -19.99
CA GLU A 465 -14.46 -17.93 -19.12
C GLU A 465 -13.06 -17.63 -18.55
N ASP A 466 -12.15 -17.12 -19.39
CA ASP A 466 -10.81 -16.69 -18.99
C ASP A 466 -10.87 -15.53 -17.97
N GLN A 467 -11.68 -14.48 -18.24
CA GLN A 467 -11.87 -13.36 -17.32
C GLN A 467 -12.53 -13.79 -16.00
N GLU A 468 -13.51 -14.69 -16.05
CA GLU A 468 -14.09 -15.28 -14.84
C GLU A 468 -13.04 -16.04 -14.02
N LEU A 469 -12.13 -16.77 -14.68
CA LEU A 469 -11.05 -17.51 -14.02
C LEU A 469 -10.04 -16.54 -13.37
N GLU A 470 -9.65 -15.47 -14.06
CA GLU A 470 -8.77 -14.43 -13.50
C GLU A 470 -9.41 -13.74 -12.29
N LEU A 471 -10.70 -13.38 -12.37
CA LEU A 471 -11.44 -12.77 -11.26
C LEU A 471 -11.58 -13.73 -10.06
N LYS A 472 -11.80 -15.04 -10.30
CA LYS A 472 -11.81 -16.07 -9.26
C LYS A 472 -10.43 -16.16 -8.58
N GLN A 473 -9.35 -16.24 -9.35
CA GLN A 473 -7.98 -16.25 -8.80
C GLN A 473 -7.62 -14.96 -8.04
N HIS A 474 -8.07 -13.79 -8.50
CA HIS A 474 -7.84 -12.53 -7.81
C HIS A 474 -8.61 -12.47 -6.48
N SER A 475 -9.86 -12.94 -6.46
CA SER A 475 -10.68 -13.11 -5.26
C SER A 475 -10.02 -14.07 -4.24
N GLU A 476 -9.46 -15.19 -4.71
CA GLU A 476 -8.71 -16.11 -3.84
C GLU A 476 -7.42 -15.50 -3.28
N LYS A 477 -6.65 -14.75 -4.09
CA LYS A 477 -5.46 -14.02 -3.63
C LYS A 477 -5.80 -12.99 -2.55
N LEU A 478 -6.87 -12.20 -2.75
CA LEU A 478 -7.39 -11.26 -1.75
C LEU A 478 -7.85 -11.98 -0.47
N ARG A 479 -8.55 -13.12 -0.60
CA ARG A 479 -9.01 -13.93 0.53
C ARG A 479 -7.85 -14.52 1.34
N LEU A 480 -6.77 -14.93 0.68
CA LEU A 480 -5.54 -15.39 1.35
C LEU A 480 -4.84 -14.23 2.05
N ALA A 481 -4.64 -13.09 1.38
CA ALA A 481 -4.04 -11.91 2.01
C ALA A 481 -4.81 -11.45 3.27
N VAL A 482 -6.15 -11.42 3.23
CA VAL A 482 -6.98 -11.11 4.41
C VAL A 482 -6.84 -12.17 5.53
N LYS A 483 -6.63 -13.44 5.18
CA LYS A 483 -6.36 -14.50 6.16
C LYS A 483 -4.99 -14.33 6.82
N ASP A 484 -3.97 -14.02 6.02
CA ASP A 484 -2.59 -13.87 6.48
C ASP A 484 -2.42 -12.61 7.35
N GLU A 485 -3.08 -11.51 6.99
CA GLU A 485 -3.18 -10.33 7.87
C GLU A 485 -3.90 -10.68 9.19
N ARG A 486 -5.02 -11.41 9.15
CA ARG A 486 -5.71 -11.85 10.38
C ARG A 486 -4.84 -12.72 11.27
N THR A 487 -3.96 -13.58 10.72
CA THR A 487 -3.01 -14.35 11.53
C THR A 487 -1.92 -13.47 12.14
N LYS A 488 -1.33 -12.55 11.37
CA LYS A 488 -0.34 -11.58 11.90
C LYS A 488 -0.91 -10.72 13.03
N TRP A 489 -2.13 -10.20 12.87
CA TRP A 489 -2.79 -9.40 13.92
C TRP A 489 -3.07 -10.22 15.17
N LYS A 490 -3.40 -11.51 15.02
CA LYS A 490 -3.61 -12.43 16.16
C LYS A 490 -2.29 -12.80 16.85
N GLU A 491 -1.21 -12.96 16.11
CA GLU A 491 0.15 -13.17 16.64
C GLU A 491 0.62 -11.93 17.40
N ASN A 492 0.54 -10.73 16.79
CA ASN A 492 0.85 -9.46 17.45
C ASN A 492 0.03 -9.23 18.73
N GLN A 493 -1.26 -9.59 18.73
CA GLN A 493 -2.11 -9.51 19.92
C GLN A 493 -1.59 -10.46 21.02
N ASN A 494 -1.29 -11.71 20.68
CA ASN A 494 -0.76 -12.70 21.62
C ASN A 494 0.60 -12.27 22.18
N ASP A 495 1.48 -11.71 21.36
CA ASP A 495 2.81 -11.23 21.79
C ASP A 495 2.69 -10.04 22.74
N LEU A 496 1.77 -9.10 22.47
CA LEU A 496 1.46 -7.99 23.36
C LEU A 496 0.82 -8.45 24.68
N GLU A 497 -0.11 -9.42 24.64
CA GLU A 497 -0.66 -10.06 25.84
C GLU A 497 0.42 -10.77 26.67
N ASN A 498 1.39 -11.42 26.02
CA ASN A 498 2.53 -12.05 26.69
C ASN A 498 3.50 -11.01 27.27
N GLU A 499 3.76 -9.90 26.59
CA GLU A 499 4.56 -8.79 27.13
C GLU A 499 3.93 -8.20 28.40
N TYR A 500 2.62 -7.98 28.40
CA TYR A 500 1.89 -7.53 29.59
C TYR A 500 1.88 -8.56 30.72
N ARG A 501 1.77 -9.86 30.41
CA ARG A 501 1.90 -10.94 31.42
C ARG A 501 3.29 -10.98 32.04
N CYS A 502 4.35 -10.81 31.26
CA CYS A 502 5.71 -10.71 31.77
C CYS A 502 5.89 -9.50 32.68
N LYS A 503 5.44 -8.32 32.26
CA LYS A 503 5.47 -7.09 33.08
C LYS A 503 4.68 -7.24 34.39
N LEU A 504 3.53 -7.90 34.35
CA LEU A 504 2.74 -8.18 35.56
C LEU A 504 3.50 -9.09 36.53
N ASN A 505 4.08 -10.19 36.04
CA ASN A 505 4.90 -11.10 36.84
C ASN A 505 6.13 -10.39 37.46
N ASP A 506 6.81 -9.52 36.70
CA ASP A 506 7.93 -8.72 37.23
C ASP A 506 7.49 -7.78 38.36
N LEU A 507 6.32 -7.13 38.24
CA LEU A 507 5.75 -6.29 39.28
C LEU A 507 5.31 -7.11 40.51
N GLU A 508 4.69 -8.26 40.32
CA GLU A 508 4.32 -9.20 41.40
C GLU A 508 5.58 -9.68 42.15
N GLN A 509 6.66 -10.02 41.44
CA GLN A 509 7.93 -10.40 42.06
C GLN A 509 8.58 -9.24 42.81
N GLN A 510 8.53 -8.00 42.29
CA GLN A 510 9.03 -6.82 43.00
C GLN A 510 8.24 -6.57 44.29
N LEU A 511 6.92 -6.69 44.23
CA LEU A 511 6.02 -6.55 45.38
C LEU A 511 6.24 -7.68 46.40
N GLN A 512 6.46 -8.92 45.97
CA GLN A 512 6.81 -10.04 46.84
C GLN A 512 8.18 -9.83 47.50
N LYS A 513 9.18 -9.34 46.77
CA LYS A 513 10.50 -8.96 47.33
C LYS A 513 10.37 -7.80 48.34
N GLN A 514 9.49 -6.83 48.10
CA GLN A 514 9.21 -5.76 49.06
C GLN A 514 8.53 -6.31 50.33
N ARG A 515 7.53 -7.19 50.19
CA ARG A 515 6.91 -7.90 51.33
C ARG A 515 7.93 -8.69 52.15
N GLN A 516 8.81 -9.44 51.49
CA GLN A 516 9.89 -10.19 52.15
C GLN A 516 10.86 -9.28 52.90
N ARG A 517 11.32 -8.17 52.30
CA ARG A 517 12.18 -7.17 52.98
C ARG A 517 11.47 -6.51 54.17
N SER A 518 10.19 -6.20 54.03
CA SER A 518 9.39 -5.62 55.10
C SER A 518 9.17 -6.60 56.25
N LEU A 519 9.00 -7.90 55.95
CA LEU A 519 8.90 -8.95 56.96
C LEU A 519 10.25 -9.14 57.68
N GLN A 520 11.36 -9.22 56.94
CA GLN A 520 12.70 -9.30 57.53
C GLN A 520 13.01 -8.11 58.43
N LEU A 521 12.68 -6.88 58.01
CA LEU A 521 12.88 -5.69 58.84
C LEU A 521 11.97 -5.69 60.08
N LEU A 522 10.77 -6.28 59.99
CA LEU A 522 9.89 -6.46 61.14
C LEU A 522 10.43 -7.54 62.10
N ASP A 523 10.93 -8.66 61.59
CA ASP A 523 11.61 -9.71 62.38
C ASP A 523 12.87 -9.15 63.08
N GLU A 524 13.68 -8.34 62.38
CA GLU A 524 14.84 -7.64 62.94
C GLU A 524 14.42 -6.67 64.05
N LYS A 525 13.33 -5.90 63.86
CA LYS A 525 12.79 -5.00 64.89
C LYS A 525 12.18 -5.76 66.05
N GLU A 526 11.57 -6.91 65.84
CA GLU A 526 11.07 -7.77 66.92
C GLU A 526 12.23 -8.41 67.70
N GLN A 527 13.34 -8.76 67.05
CA GLN A 527 14.58 -9.19 67.71
C GLN A 527 15.24 -8.04 68.49
N GLU A 528 15.25 -6.81 67.95
CA GLU A 528 15.72 -5.62 68.68
C GLU A 528 14.83 -5.35 69.89
N ILE A 529 13.50 -5.43 69.76
CA ILE A 529 12.57 -5.30 70.88
C ILE A 529 12.80 -6.41 71.91
N LYS A 530 12.97 -7.68 71.50
CA LYS A 530 13.25 -8.80 72.42
C LYS A 530 14.59 -8.63 73.14
N THR A 531 15.65 -8.25 72.44
CA THR A 531 16.96 -8.00 73.07
C THR A 531 16.93 -6.79 73.99
N LEU A 532 16.19 -5.73 73.64
CA LEU A 532 15.92 -4.60 74.53
C LEU A 532 15.11 -5.05 75.76
N GLN A 533 14.04 -5.83 75.59
CA GLN A 533 13.23 -6.40 76.68
C GLN A 533 14.07 -7.28 77.60
N THR A 534 14.85 -8.23 77.07
CA THR A 534 15.76 -9.07 77.86
C THR A 534 16.84 -8.23 78.54
N SER A 535 17.39 -7.20 77.90
CA SER A 535 18.34 -6.29 78.56
C SER A 535 17.68 -5.51 79.69
N PHE A 536 16.45 -5.02 79.48
CA PHE A 536 15.66 -4.29 80.46
C PHE A 536 15.28 -5.21 81.63
N GLU A 537 14.92 -6.45 81.36
CA GLU A 537 14.63 -7.50 82.33
C GLU A 537 15.88 -7.93 83.10
N ILE A 538 17.08 -7.93 82.49
CA ILE A 538 18.36 -8.12 83.21
C ILE A 538 18.64 -6.91 84.12
N PHE A 539 18.51 -5.68 83.60
CA PHE A 539 18.69 -4.45 84.37
C PHE A 539 17.65 -4.28 85.51
N HIS A 540 16.43 -4.80 85.33
CA HIS A 540 15.36 -4.75 86.34
C HIS A 540 15.38 -5.97 87.26
N SER A 541 15.81 -7.15 86.83
CA SER A 541 16.07 -8.29 87.73
C SER A 541 17.18 -7.96 88.73
N ASN A 542 18.12 -7.10 88.35
CA ASN A 542 19.15 -6.58 89.24
C ASN A 542 18.71 -5.37 90.09
N ASN A 543 17.45 -4.91 89.98
CA ASN A 543 16.89 -3.78 90.74
C ASN A 543 15.54 -4.09 91.43
N ASN A 544 14.85 -5.19 91.10
CA ASN A 544 13.57 -5.60 91.70
C ASN A 544 13.75 -6.48 92.95
N GLN A 545 14.59 -6.01 93.88
CA GLN A 545 14.26 -6.12 95.30
C GLN A 545 13.62 -4.82 95.81
N LEU A 546 12.60 -4.28 95.12
CA LEU A 546 11.65 -3.29 95.67
C LEU A 546 10.55 -2.93 94.65
N GLY A 547 9.29 -3.02 95.06
CA GLY A 547 8.17 -2.30 94.43
C GLY A 547 7.31 -3.11 93.44
N ALA A 548 6.19 -3.61 93.92
CA ALA A 548 5.05 -3.97 93.07
C ALA A 548 4.35 -2.70 92.52
N VAL A 549 3.59 -2.82 91.43
CA VAL A 549 2.17 -2.40 91.34
C VAL A 549 1.60 -2.68 89.93
N ASN A 550 0.57 -3.53 89.91
CA ASN A 550 -0.59 -3.61 89.02
C ASN A 550 -0.42 -3.40 87.50
N GLU A 551 -0.49 -4.50 86.76
CA GLU A 551 -1.18 -4.51 85.46
C GLU A 551 -2.70 -4.48 85.67
N THR A 552 -3.40 -3.58 84.99
CA THR A 552 -4.85 -3.65 84.78
C THR A 552 -5.18 -3.19 83.37
N ASN A 553 -5.82 -4.06 82.57
CA ASN A 553 -6.72 -3.82 81.43
C ASN A 553 -6.34 -2.73 80.38
N HIS A 554 -6.53 -2.93 79.08
CA HIS A 554 -7.86 -3.22 78.52
C HIS A 554 -7.78 -3.60 77.03
N VAL A 555 -8.67 -4.50 76.59
CA VAL A 555 -8.95 -4.77 75.18
C VAL A 555 -10.06 -3.84 74.68
N ILE A 556 -9.80 -3.02 73.66
CA ILE A 556 -10.76 -2.32 72.77
C ILE A 556 -9.98 -2.07 71.44
N SER A 557 -10.32 -2.49 70.22
CA SER A 557 -11.56 -2.94 69.56
C SER A 557 -12.61 -1.87 69.25
N SER A 558 -12.38 -1.05 68.21
CA SER A 558 -13.46 -0.50 67.38
C SER A 558 -12.95 0.00 66.02
N ASP A 559 -13.56 -0.46 64.93
CA ASP A 559 -13.66 0.28 63.67
C ASP A 559 -14.36 1.63 63.90
N ALA A 560 -13.95 2.66 63.17
CA ALA A 560 -14.77 3.83 62.86
C ALA A 560 -14.22 4.56 61.63
N GLU A 561 -14.93 4.49 60.50
CA GLU A 561 -14.77 5.45 59.42
C GLU A 561 -15.39 6.80 59.82
N SER A 562 -14.72 7.92 59.52
CA SER A 562 -15.34 9.11 58.92
C SER A 562 -14.33 10.25 58.72
N ASN A 563 -14.66 11.12 57.75
CA ASN A 563 -14.04 12.43 57.50
C ASN A 563 -13.92 13.26 58.81
N ASP A 564 -13.04 14.25 58.95
CA ASP A 564 -13.07 15.48 58.14
C ASP A 564 -11.88 16.43 58.41
N GLU A 565 -11.68 17.38 57.48
CA GLU A 565 -11.00 18.69 57.55
C GLU A 565 -9.76 18.94 58.44
N GLY A 566 -8.83 19.74 57.90
CA GLY A 566 -7.52 19.95 58.48
C GLY A 566 -7.44 20.84 59.72
N HIS A 567 -6.30 20.80 60.41
CA HIS A 567 -5.52 21.99 60.72
C HIS A 567 -4.12 21.67 61.30
N SER A 568 -3.10 22.25 60.65
CA SER A 568 -1.97 23.02 61.23
C SER A 568 -1.08 22.47 62.38
N LEU A 569 0.21 22.86 62.32
CA LEU A 569 1.27 22.71 63.34
C LEU A 569 1.83 21.27 63.48
N SER A 570 3.13 21.04 63.68
CA SER A 570 4.17 21.91 64.25
C SER A 570 5.58 21.60 63.70
N HIS A 571 6.30 22.62 63.20
CA HIS A 571 7.72 22.49 62.84
C HIS A 571 8.61 22.50 64.10
N ARG A 572 9.02 21.33 64.58
CA ARG A 572 10.04 21.24 65.65
C ARG A 572 11.45 21.33 65.07
N LYS A 573 11.97 22.56 64.95
CA LYS A 573 13.39 22.82 64.58
C LYS A 573 14.33 22.22 65.63
N LEU A 574 15.08 21.19 65.27
CA LEU A 574 16.28 20.77 66.01
C LEU A 574 17.51 21.47 65.40
N SER A 575 18.09 22.40 66.15
CA SER A 575 19.32 23.10 65.76
C SER A 575 20.54 22.25 66.15
N VAL A 576 21.15 21.58 65.18
CA VAL A 576 22.45 20.92 65.36
C VAL A 576 23.54 21.80 64.74
N LYS A 577 24.55 22.16 65.56
CA LYS A 577 25.68 23.00 65.15
C LYS A 577 26.62 22.19 64.24
N PRO A 578 27.01 22.67 63.05
CA PRO A 578 27.93 21.94 62.18
C PRO A 578 29.36 22.02 62.72
N LYS A 579 29.93 20.89 63.14
CA LYS A 579 31.36 20.75 63.44
C LYS A 579 32.04 20.10 62.24
N LYS A 580 33.09 20.74 61.72
CA LYS A 580 33.77 20.40 60.46
C LYS A 580 34.01 18.88 60.27
N LEU A 581 33.33 18.28 59.30
CA LEU A 581 33.86 17.20 58.48
C LEU A 581 33.65 17.58 57.01
N ALA A 582 34.75 17.75 56.28
CA ALA A 582 34.71 18.11 54.87
C ALA A 582 34.53 16.86 53.98
N ILE A 583 34.22 17.10 52.71
CA ILE A 583 34.24 16.13 51.58
C ILE A 583 32.99 15.22 51.47
N GLY A 584 32.32 14.82 52.56
CA GLY A 584 31.09 14.02 52.51
C GLY A 584 29.88 14.73 51.88
N ASP A 585 29.48 15.87 52.46
CA ASP A 585 28.20 16.53 52.13
C ASP A 585 28.14 17.10 50.70
N SER A 586 29.29 17.51 50.14
CA SER A 586 29.37 17.99 48.75
C SER A 586 29.13 16.85 47.74
N CYS A 587 29.58 15.63 48.07
CA CYS A 587 29.30 14.44 47.27
C CYS A 587 27.81 14.07 47.34
N HIS A 588 27.19 14.16 48.52
CA HIS A 588 25.76 13.87 48.69
C HIS A 588 24.87 14.90 47.97
N MET A 589 25.23 16.18 48.01
CA MET A 589 24.53 17.24 47.27
C MET A 589 24.67 17.09 45.74
N LEU A 590 25.86 16.71 45.25
CA LEU A 590 26.07 16.38 43.83
C LEU A 590 25.31 15.11 43.40
N TYR A 591 25.27 14.08 44.24
CA TYR A 591 24.49 12.87 43.98
C TYR A 591 22.98 13.18 43.91
N TYR A 592 22.45 13.96 44.86
CA TYR A 592 21.05 14.39 44.85
C TYR A 592 20.71 15.26 43.63
N ALA A 593 21.59 16.18 43.23
CA ALA A 593 21.41 16.98 42.02
C ALA A 593 21.45 16.13 40.73
N ASN A 594 22.33 15.13 40.66
CA ASN A 594 22.39 14.16 39.57
C ASN A 594 21.11 13.29 39.52
N GLU A 595 20.62 12.86 40.67
CA GLU A 595 19.40 12.04 40.78
C GLU A 595 18.13 12.84 40.43
N ILE A 596 18.07 14.14 40.76
CA ILE A 596 17.04 15.06 40.23
C ILE A 596 17.17 15.18 38.71
N ALA A 597 18.37 15.46 38.18
CA ALA A 597 18.57 15.61 36.74
C ALA A 597 18.18 14.33 35.96
N ARG A 598 18.45 13.14 36.51
CA ARG A 598 17.98 11.85 35.98
C ARG A 598 16.46 11.76 35.97
N LYS A 599 15.79 12.12 37.07
CA LYS A 599 14.33 12.14 37.16
C LYS A 599 13.70 13.16 36.22
N ASP A 600 14.32 14.32 36.01
CA ASP A 600 13.85 15.32 35.03
C ASP A 600 14.03 14.82 33.59
N ILE A 601 15.14 14.15 33.28
CA ILE A 601 15.33 13.48 31.98
C ILE A 601 14.31 12.36 31.79
N GLU A 602 14.04 11.55 32.82
CA GLU A 602 13.01 10.50 32.79
C GLU A 602 11.60 11.10 32.60
N ILE A 603 11.23 12.14 33.36
CA ILE A 603 9.95 12.86 33.23
C ILE A 603 9.81 13.48 31.84
N THR A 604 10.85 14.08 31.27
CA THR A 604 10.79 14.63 29.91
C THR A 604 10.70 13.54 28.85
N ASN A 605 11.35 12.40 29.03
CA ASN A 605 11.23 11.24 28.14
C ASN A 605 9.83 10.59 28.24
N LEU A 606 9.27 10.44 29.45
CA LEU A 606 7.91 9.96 29.67
C LEU A 606 6.88 10.92 29.07
N ARG A 607 7.06 12.25 29.21
CA ARG A 607 6.20 13.26 28.57
C ARG A 607 6.28 13.19 27.03
N LYS A 608 7.48 13.02 26.45
CA LYS A 608 7.65 12.80 25.00
C LYS A 608 6.97 11.52 24.54
N SER A 609 7.18 10.41 25.24
CA SER A 609 6.54 9.12 24.96
C SER A 609 5.01 9.23 25.01
N ARG A 610 4.47 9.88 26.06
CA ARG A 610 3.04 10.16 26.21
C ARG A 610 2.50 11.01 25.06
N TYR A 611 3.21 12.07 24.66
CA TYR A 611 2.83 12.91 23.52
C TYR A 611 2.82 12.15 22.19
N VAL A 612 3.81 11.28 21.95
CA VAL A 612 3.86 10.41 20.76
C VAL A 612 2.70 9.40 20.77
N ALA A 613 2.41 8.77 21.92
CA ALA A 613 1.28 7.87 22.08
C ALA A 613 -0.07 8.57 21.87
N GLU A 614 -0.29 9.75 22.48
CA GLU A 614 -1.47 10.59 22.27
C GLU A 614 -1.63 11.00 20.79
N THR A 615 -0.53 11.35 20.11
CA THR A 615 -0.55 11.75 18.69
C THR A 615 -0.87 10.56 17.79
N SER A 616 -0.29 9.39 18.08
CA SER A 616 -0.60 8.13 17.39
C SER A 616 -2.07 7.73 17.59
N MET A 617 -2.59 7.83 18.82
CA MET A 617 -4.00 7.58 19.13
C MET A 617 -4.94 8.54 18.36
N ARG A 618 -4.62 9.85 18.32
CA ARG A 618 -5.41 10.82 17.54
C ARG A 618 -5.41 10.49 16.05
N LYS A 619 -4.25 10.11 15.49
CA LYS A 619 -4.13 9.69 14.08
C LYS A 619 -4.95 8.43 13.80
N ALA A 620 -4.86 7.40 14.65
CA ALA A 620 -5.64 6.17 14.52
C ALA A 620 -7.16 6.41 14.64
N ILE A 621 -7.58 7.36 15.49
CA ILE A 621 -9.00 7.78 15.57
C ILE A 621 -9.43 8.46 14.28
N GLN A 622 -8.62 9.36 13.72
CA GLN A 622 -8.93 10.03 12.45
C GLN A 622 -9.00 9.04 11.27
N GLU A 623 -8.04 8.11 11.18
CA GLU A 623 -8.04 7.03 10.18
C GLU A 623 -9.27 6.11 10.33
N LYS A 624 -9.66 5.77 11.56
CA LYS A 624 -10.90 5.01 11.82
C LYS A 624 -12.15 5.77 11.38
N VAL A 625 -12.25 7.07 11.68
CA VAL A 625 -13.40 7.89 11.28
C VAL A 625 -13.51 7.99 9.77
N ALA A 626 -12.40 8.27 9.07
CA ALA A 626 -12.37 8.30 7.61
C ALA A 626 -12.80 6.95 6.99
N ALA A 627 -12.26 5.83 7.48
CA ALA A 627 -12.66 4.50 7.03
C ALA A 627 -14.14 4.19 7.33
N GLN A 628 -14.69 4.70 8.44
CA GLN A 628 -16.11 4.56 8.78
C GLN A 628 -17.00 5.41 7.85
N GLU A 629 -16.58 6.62 7.48
CA GLU A 629 -17.26 7.46 6.49
C GLU A 629 -17.25 6.83 5.09
N GLU A 630 -16.11 6.26 4.66
CA GLU A 630 -16.02 5.49 3.41
C GLU A 630 -16.94 4.27 3.41
N LEU A 631 -17.01 3.52 4.52
CA LEU A 631 -17.92 2.38 4.67
C LEU A 631 -19.40 2.82 4.65
N LEU A 632 -19.75 3.94 5.29
CA LEU A 632 -21.09 4.50 5.25
C LEU A 632 -21.47 4.93 3.82
N ASN A 633 -20.59 5.66 3.13
CA ASN A 633 -20.79 6.02 1.72
C ASN A 633 -20.94 4.78 0.82
N LYS A 634 -20.22 3.70 1.12
CA LYS A 634 -20.35 2.43 0.38
C LYS A 634 -21.66 1.72 0.69
N ILE A 635 -22.13 1.76 1.94
CA ILE A 635 -23.43 1.22 2.36
C ILE A 635 -24.55 1.99 1.64
N THR A 636 -24.58 3.32 1.69
CA THR A 636 -25.63 4.11 1.01
C THR A 636 -25.64 3.90 -0.50
N PHE A 637 -24.48 3.73 -1.14
CA PHE A 637 -24.39 3.39 -2.57
C PHE A 637 -24.85 1.95 -2.88
N LEU A 638 -24.68 1.00 -1.96
CA LEU A 638 -25.20 -0.35 -2.11
C LEU A 638 -26.72 -0.39 -1.86
N GLU A 639 -27.22 0.36 -0.87
CA GLU A 639 -28.65 0.56 -0.60
C GLU A 639 -29.34 1.20 -1.82
N GLU A 640 -28.82 2.28 -2.39
CA GLU A 640 -29.39 2.91 -3.59
C GLU A 640 -29.42 1.94 -4.80
N GLN A 641 -28.40 1.09 -4.95
CA GLN A 641 -28.38 0.05 -5.97
C GLN A 641 -29.40 -1.06 -5.69
N VAL A 642 -29.57 -1.48 -4.44
CA VAL A 642 -30.62 -2.44 -4.05
C VAL A 642 -32.00 -1.84 -4.34
N ASP A 643 -32.28 -0.61 -3.90
CA ASP A 643 -33.53 0.10 -4.19
C ASP A 643 -33.78 0.23 -5.71
N ARG A 644 -32.73 0.45 -6.50
CA ARG A 644 -32.81 0.49 -7.97
C ARG A 644 -33.15 -0.90 -8.54
N LEU A 645 -32.51 -1.96 -8.05
CA LEU A 645 -32.78 -3.34 -8.49
C LEU A 645 -34.17 -3.81 -8.07
N GLU A 646 -34.65 -3.41 -6.89
CA GLU A 646 -36.02 -3.65 -6.43
C GLU A 646 -37.04 -2.92 -7.30
N ARG A 647 -36.78 -1.66 -7.67
CA ARG A 647 -37.57 -0.92 -8.67
C ARG A 647 -37.56 -1.63 -10.04
N CYS A 648 -36.44 -2.20 -10.46
CA CYS A 648 -36.35 -2.98 -11.71
C CYS A 648 -36.95 -4.40 -11.63
N LYS A 649 -37.46 -4.86 -10.47
CA LYS A 649 -37.97 -6.23 -10.28
C LYS A 649 -39.25 -6.53 -11.06
N THR A 650 -40.05 -5.51 -11.37
CA THR A 650 -41.23 -5.64 -12.23
C THR A 650 -40.90 -5.14 -13.64
N ARG A 651 -41.52 -5.73 -14.67
CA ARG A 651 -41.33 -5.27 -16.07
C ARG A 651 -41.72 -3.80 -16.25
N GLU A 652 -42.74 -3.34 -15.53
CA GLU A 652 -43.19 -1.95 -15.54
C GLU A 652 -42.19 -1.03 -14.84
N GLY A 653 -41.62 -1.44 -13.71
CA GLY A 653 -40.58 -0.68 -13.01
C GLY A 653 -39.25 -0.60 -13.79
N ALA A 654 -38.85 -1.68 -14.47
CA ALA A 654 -37.70 -1.67 -15.39
C ALA A 654 -37.93 -0.70 -16.58
N ASN A 655 -39.14 -0.68 -17.15
CA ASN A 655 -39.52 0.27 -18.19
C ASN A 655 -39.52 1.72 -17.66
N LEU A 656 -39.92 1.96 -16.41
CA LEU A 656 -39.90 3.28 -15.77
C LEU A 656 -38.48 3.78 -15.46
N GLU A 657 -37.57 2.93 -14.99
CA GLU A 657 -36.15 3.30 -14.79
C GLU A 657 -35.43 3.53 -16.14
N TYR A 658 -35.77 2.77 -17.20
CA TYR A 658 -35.34 3.08 -18.55
C TYR A 658 -35.87 4.45 -19.01
N LEU A 659 -37.19 4.69 -18.88
CA LEU A 659 -37.82 5.96 -19.26
C LEU A 659 -37.21 7.15 -18.53
N LYS A 660 -36.95 7.03 -17.22
CA LYS A 660 -36.25 8.02 -16.40
C LYS A 660 -34.87 8.35 -16.96
N ASN A 661 -34.07 7.35 -17.32
CA ASN A 661 -32.76 7.55 -17.93
C ASN A 661 -32.85 8.22 -19.32
N VAL A 662 -33.83 7.85 -20.15
CA VAL A 662 -34.08 8.49 -21.45
C VAL A 662 -34.54 9.95 -21.27
N ILE A 663 -35.41 10.25 -20.30
CA ILE A 663 -35.86 11.62 -20.01
C ILE A 663 -34.71 12.49 -19.48
N ILE A 664 -33.89 11.98 -18.54
CA ILE A 664 -32.70 12.69 -18.05
C ILE A 664 -31.75 12.99 -19.22
N SER A 665 -31.49 11.99 -20.06
CA SER A 665 -30.62 12.15 -21.23
C SER A 665 -31.20 13.13 -22.27
N TYR A 666 -32.52 13.14 -22.46
CA TYR A 666 -33.23 14.10 -23.33
C TYR A 666 -33.14 15.54 -22.81
N ILE A 667 -33.17 15.76 -21.49
CA ILE A 667 -33.02 17.07 -20.87
C ILE A 667 -31.57 17.57 -20.93
N VAL A 668 -30.60 16.69 -20.71
CA VAL A 668 -29.16 17.04 -20.65
C VAL A 668 -28.55 17.20 -22.05
N SER A 669 -29.01 16.44 -23.05
CA SER A 669 -28.39 16.46 -24.37
C SER A 669 -28.73 17.72 -25.17
N LYS A 670 -27.69 18.45 -25.57
CA LYS A 670 -27.79 19.69 -26.36
C LYS A 670 -28.08 19.39 -27.85
N ASP A 671 -27.81 18.18 -28.33
CA ASP A 671 -28.00 17.74 -29.72
C ASP A 671 -29.50 17.58 -30.10
N PRO A 672 -29.99 18.17 -31.22
CA PRO A 672 -31.35 17.92 -31.71
C PRO A 672 -31.61 16.48 -32.16
N ASP A 673 -30.65 15.79 -32.79
CA ASP A 673 -30.89 14.45 -33.36
C ASP A 673 -30.94 13.38 -32.27
N GLY A 674 -30.02 13.43 -31.30
CA GLY A 674 -30.08 12.65 -30.07
C GLY A 674 -31.37 12.89 -29.28
N ARG A 675 -31.81 14.14 -29.13
CA ARG A 675 -33.11 14.46 -28.51
C ARG A 675 -34.28 13.84 -29.29
N ARG A 676 -34.22 13.79 -30.61
CA ARG A 676 -35.24 13.16 -31.43
C ARG A 676 -35.26 11.63 -31.26
N HIS A 677 -34.10 11.00 -31.19
CA HIS A 677 -33.97 9.56 -30.91
C HIS A 677 -34.52 9.20 -29.52
N MET A 678 -34.21 10.01 -28.51
CA MET A 678 -34.72 9.83 -27.14
C MET A 678 -36.22 10.11 -27.03
N MET A 679 -36.75 11.08 -27.76
CA MET A 679 -38.20 11.31 -27.85
C MET A 679 -38.92 10.11 -28.48
N ASN A 680 -38.38 9.49 -29.53
CA ASN A 680 -38.96 8.29 -30.11
C ASN A 680 -38.98 7.11 -29.12
N ALA A 681 -37.94 6.95 -28.29
CA ALA A 681 -37.90 5.96 -27.22
C ALA A 681 -38.95 6.26 -26.11
N ILE A 682 -39.12 7.53 -25.72
CA ILE A 682 -40.21 7.96 -24.80
C ILE A 682 -41.58 7.62 -25.39
N SER A 683 -41.82 7.95 -26.67
CA SER A 683 -43.04 7.64 -27.43
C SER A 683 -43.38 6.16 -27.41
N ALA A 684 -42.37 5.29 -27.57
CA ALA A 684 -42.52 3.85 -27.60
C ALA A 684 -42.85 3.25 -26.22
N VAL A 685 -42.25 3.78 -25.14
CA VAL A 685 -42.49 3.30 -23.77
C VAL A 685 -43.84 3.79 -23.22
N LEU A 686 -44.25 5.02 -23.56
CA LEU A 686 -45.52 5.61 -23.13
C LEU A 686 -46.69 5.34 -24.09
N GLN A 687 -46.46 4.61 -25.20
CA GLN A 687 -47.48 4.22 -26.19
C GLN A 687 -48.28 5.40 -26.76
N PHE A 688 -47.60 6.50 -27.11
CA PHE A 688 -48.27 7.68 -27.67
C PHE A 688 -49.01 7.35 -28.98
N THR A 689 -50.17 7.95 -29.16
CA THR A 689 -50.96 7.80 -30.39
C THR A 689 -50.22 8.38 -31.60
N PRO A 690 -50.56 7.96 -32.83
CA PRO A 690 -49.96 8.53 -34.05
C PRO A 690 -50.13 10.05 -34.12
N THR A 691 -51.29 10.55 -33.67
CA THR A 691 -51.64 11.97 -33.57
C THR A 691 -50.73 12.75 -32.60
N GLU A 692 -50.46 12.21 -31.41
CA GLU A 692 -49.57 12.84 -30.43
C GLU A 692 -48.11 12.81 -30.92
N THR A 693 -47.68 11.68 -31.48
CA THR A 693 -46.34 11.51 -32.05
C THR A 693 -46.09 12.49 -33.21
N GLN A 694 -47.10 12.75 -34.04
CA GLN A 694 -47.04 13.72 -35.13
C GLN A 694 -47.04 15.17 -34.61
N ALA A 695 -47.83 15.49 -33.58
CA ALA A 695 -47.82 16.79 -32.93
C ALA A 695 -46.45 17.12 -32.31
N ILE A 696 -45.85 16.17 -31.57
CA ILE A 696 -44.53 16.31 -30.96
C ILE A 696 -43.43 16.50 -32.02
N ASN A 697 -43.44 15.70 -33.10
CA ASN A 697 -42.49 15.89 -34.21
C ASN A 697 -42.65 17.25 -34.90
N SER A 698 -43.88 17.77 -35.02
CA SER A 698 -44.13 19.10 -35.59
C SER A 698 -43.64 20.25 -34.69
N ALA A 699 -43.63 20.05 -33.37
CA ALA A 699 -43.08 21.00 -32.41
C ALA A 699 -41.54 20.98 -32.40
N LEU A 700 -40.94 19.79 -32.48
CA LEU A 700 -39.47 19.62 -32.55
C LEU A 700 -38.87 20.17 -33.86
N HIS A 701 -39.63 20.17 -34.95
CA HIS A 701 -39.22 20.76 -36.24
C HIS A 701 -39.41 22.28 -36.36
N LYS A 702 -40.00 22.94 -35.36
CA LYS A 702 -40.34 24.39 -35.41
C LYS A 702 -39.30 25.31 -34.76
N LYS A 703 -38.05 24.86 -34.65
CA LYS A 703 -36.90 25.64 -34.15
C LYS A 703 -35.68 25.47 -35.05
#